data_AF-A0A2K3CUB3-F1
#
_entry.id   AF-A0A2K3CUB3-F1
#
_cell.length_a   1.000
_cell.length_b   1.000
_cell.length_c   1.000
_cell.angle_alpha   90.00
_cell.angle_beta   90.00
_cell.angle_gamma   90.00
#
_symmetry.space_group_name_H-M   'P 1'
#
loop_
_entity.id
_entity.type
_entity.pdbx_description
1 polymer ?
#
loop_
_entity_poly.entity_id
_entity_poly.type
_entity_poly.pdbx_seq_one_letter_code
_entity_poly.pdbx_strand_id
1 'polypeptide(L)'
;MAIERARGQGFGIVGTNHTPSSTGALGYYVDLISRQGLIGIVLAQSPEFVAPHGAKQPIFGTNPIGISIPAQEGAVTMDMATAAYAWFGLLEAKAAGRPIPGDVAMNAEGQATTDPNEVLQGGAIRVFDKSYKGSNLALMVELLAGPLVGAAVADKLEEKNWGNLVVAIDPGLLGEPDEIKRRVQVVLDRVRGAEKLPGVEEILMPGERGNRKANARIAAGVMPLEVNLLSQLRAMAAKYDSQGSPPASPAKLSVATRLVHPKTKVNDPYGASMPPLWQTATFAQPSATTFGEYDYTRSGNPTRTCLEEQFAELEGGDRAFAFTSGMAALAAVCKLVKTGEHIVAGEDIYGGTSRLLMQVVPNAGVSVTNVDMTDLEAVRAAIQPGRTKLVLVESPTNPRMQICDIAAIAAMSRAAGAVTCVDNSIMAPVFQRPLDLGADISMTSGTKFVGGHGDVTLGLLTVKGEELAKRVYFLQNAEGAGLAPFDCWLALRGLKTMALRMDRSADNAAALAEFLARHPLVKKVNYPGLPSSDGHALHMRQATSGGSLLSFETGSVEASKIIVEATQLYKVTVSFGNVNSLISLPCYMSHASIPAEVRAARGLPDDLVRISTGIEDARDLIADLDQAMKLAMEKTGFRPAAPSTSTSAPSTSAAAPVTYSFRPGQPQQQGGNGTAAAAKAAAAPLTAGVPASDREQWLMERISSLESQLASRQSQSGGHH
;
A
#
# COMPACT_ATOMS: atom_id res chain seq x y z
N MET A 1 -24.28 -10.22 -16.34
CA MET A 1 -25.36 -11.03 -15.74
C MET A 1 -26.70 -10.92 -16.46
N ALA A 2 -27.36 -9.75 -16.59
CA ALA A 2 -28.68 -9.67 -17.25
C ALA A 2 -28.65 -10.16 -18.72
N ILE A 3 -27.68 -9.68 -19.51
CA ILE A 3 -27.43 -10.10 -20.90
C ILE A 3 -27.20 -11.62 -20.99
N GLU A 4 -26.41 -12.17 -20.08
CA GLU A 4 -26.07 -13.60 -20.05
C GLU A 4 -27.31 -14.46 -19.78
N ARG A 5 -28.15 -14.07 -18.81
CA ARG A 5 -29.43 -14.74 -18.54
C ARG A 5 -30.37 -14.66 -19.73
N ALA A 6 -30.47 -13.48 -20.36
CA ALA A 6 -31.28 -13.29 -21.56
C ALA A 6 -30.82 -14.16 -22.73
N ARG A 7 -29.51 -14.37 -22.92
CA ARG A 7 -29.00 -15.28 -23.96
C ARG A 7 -29.33 -16.75 -23.70
N GLY A 8 -29.35 -17.17 -22.44
CA GLY A 8 -29.66 -18.54 -22.09
C GLY A 8 -31.16 -18.85 -22.13
N GLN A 9 -32.02 -17.88 -21.81
CA GLN A 9 -33.44 -18.11 -21.51
C GLN A 9 -34.40 -17.19 -22.29
N GLY A 10 -33.88 -16.33 -23.16
CA GLY A 10 -34.62 -15.27 -23.86
C GLY A 10 -34.96 -14.05 -22.99
N PHE A 11 -34.83 -14.14 -21.66
CA PHE A 11 -35.13 -13.04 -20.74
C PHE A 11 -34.20 -13.06 -19.53
N GLY A 12 -33.79 -11.89 -19.05
CA GLY A 12 -32.92 -11.75 -17.89
C GLY A 12 -33.27 -10.53 -17.05
N ILE A 13 -33.48 -10.74 -15.74
CA ILE A 13 -33.73 -9.68 -14.76
C ILE A 13 -32.67 -9.74 -13.65
N VAL A 14 -32.14 -8.59 -13.27
CA VAL A 14 -31.10 -8.44 -12.26
C VAL A 14 -31.36 -7.21 -11.41
N GLY A 15 -31.50 -7.41 -10.10
CA GLY A 15 -31.46 -6.33 -9.12
C GLY A 15 -30.04 -6.11 -8.61
N THR A 16 -29.64 -4.86 -8.41
CA THR A 16 -28.45 -4.50 -7.64
C THR A 16 -28.85 -3.60 -6.47
N ASN A 17 -28.15 -3.73 -5.36
CA ASN A 17 -28.30 -2.93 -4.14
C ASN A 17 -26.90 -2.63 -3.56
N HIS A 18 -26.85 -1.95 -2.42
CA HIS A 18 -25.62 -1.47 -1.76
C HIS A 18 -24.76 -0.63 -2.70
N THR A 19 -25.39 0.18 -3.57
CA THR A 19 -24.68 1.14 -4.42
C THR A 19 -24.60 2.49 -3.68
N PRO A 20 -23.41 2.89 -3.17
CA PRO A 20 -23.27 4.08 -2.32
C PRO A 20 -23.16 5.38 -3.12
N SER A 21 -23.31 5.31 -4.44
CA SER A 21 -23.11 6.41 -5.38
C SER A 21 -24.06 6.30 -6.56
N SER A 22 -24.23 7.41 -7.28
CA SER A 22 -25.07 7.47 -8.48
C SER A 22 -24.61 6.47 -9.54
N THR A 23 -25.56 5.75 -10.14
CA THR A 23 -25.36 4.90 -11.32
C THR A 23 -25.07 5.72 -12.60
N GLY A 24 -25.22 7.06 -12.55
CA GLY A 24 -24.94 7.92 -13.70
C GLY A 24 -26.01 7.80 -14.79
N ALA A 25 -25.61 8.04 -16.04
CA ALA A 25 -26.50 8.02 -17.19
C ALA A 25 -26.89 6.58 -17.54
N LEU A 26 -28.18 6.24 -17.41
CA LEU A 26 -28.65 4.88 -17.66
C LEU A 26 -28.58 4.49 -19.13
N GLY A 27 -28.59 5.48 -20.04
CA GLY A 27 -28.45 5.31 -21.47
C GLY A 27 -27.21 4.50 -21.85
N TYR A 28 -26.10 4.65 -21.12
CA TYR A 28 -24.89 3.86 -21.33
C TYR A 28 -25.14 2.36 -21.12
N TYR A 29 -25.82 1.99 -20.03
CA TYR A 29 -26.04 0.59 -19.68
C TYR A 29 -27.06 -0.08 -20.60
N VAL A 30 -28.13 0.61 -20.99
CA VAL A 30 -29.08 0.06 -21.96
C VAL A 30 -28.49 -0.03 -23.37
N ASP A 31 -27.60 0.90 -23.76
CA ASP A 31 -26.87 0.81 -25.03
C ASP A 31 -25.96 -0.41 -25.08
N LEU A 32 -25.27 -0.74 -23.98
CA LEU A 32 -24.49 -1.97 -23.87
C LEU A 32 -25.34 -3.23 -24.09
N ILE A 33 -26.59 -3.24 -23.59
CA ILE A 33 -27.53 -4.34 -23.78
C ILE A 33 -27.97 -4.41 -25.26
N SER A 34 -28.35 -3.28 -25.86
CA SER A 34 -28.81 -3.26 -27.25
C SER A 34 -27.75 -3.50 -28.30
N ARG A 35 -26.48 -3.18 -28.03
CA ARG A 35 -25.34 -3.60 -28.88
C ARG A 35 -25.22 -5.12 -28.99
N GLN A 36 -25.79 -5.87 -28.05
CA GLN A 36 -25.84 -7.33 -28.10
C GLN A 36 -27.10 -7.85 -28.83
N GLY A 37 -27.88 -6.97 -29.47
CA GLY A 37 -29.13 -7.29 -30.14
C GLY A 37 -30.34 -7.45 -29.21
N LEU A 38 -30.22 -7.10 -27.93
CA LEU A 38 -31.26 -7.27 -26.92
C LEU A 38 -32.03 -5.97 -26.64
N ILE A 39 -33.26 -6.07 -26.16
CA ILE A 39 -33.98 -4.93 -25.57
C ILE A 39 -33.48 -4.74 -24.15
N GLY A 40 -33.05 -3.52 -23.81
CA GLY A 40 -32.55 -3.17 -22.49
C GLY A 40 -33.50 -2.24 -21.76
N ILE A 41 -33.79 -2.52 -20.49
CA ILE A 41 -34.49 -1.62 -19.58
C ILE A 41 -33.67 -1.52 -18.30
N VAL A 42 -33.33 -0.31 -17.86
CA VAL A 42 -32.68 -0.08 -16.58
C VAL A 42 -33.44 0.97 -15.82
N LEU A 43 -33.78 0.67 -14.57
CA LEU A 43 -34.40 1.57 -13.63
C LEU A 43 -33.44 1.76 -12.45
N ALA A 44 -33.33 2.97 -11.92
CA ALA A 44 -32.57 3.18 -10.70
C ALA A 44 -33.31 4.08 -9.72
N GLN A 45 -32.97 3.90 -8.44
CA GLN A 45 -33.39 4.76 -7.36
C GLN A 45 -32.25 5.73 -7.00
N SER A 46 -32.62 6.90 -6.47
CA SER A 46 -31.68 7.83 -5.83
C SER A 46 -32.30 8.38 -4.54
N PRO A 47 -31.55 9.14 -3.71
CA PRO A 47 -32.11 9.73 -2.51
C PRO A 47 -33.25 10.69 -2.76
N GLU A 48 -34.02 10.95 -1.72
CA GLU A 48 -35.25 11.73 -1.73
C GLU A 48 -34.99 13.18 -2.12
N PHE A 49 -35.22 13.51 -3.40
CA PHE A 49 -35.01 14.85 -3.97
C PHE A 49 -36.26 15.39 -4.66
N VAL A 50 -37.22 14.53 -4.97
CA VAL A 50 -38.40 14.81 -5.78
C VAL A 50 -39.65 14.64 -4.93
N ALA A 51 -40.52 15.64 -4.98
CA ALA A 51 -41.81 15.60 -4.30
C ALA A 51 -42.88 14.94 -5.16
N PRO A 52 -43.71 14.04 -4.59
CA PRO A 52 -44.93 13.59 -5.23
C PRO A 52 -45.85 14.78 -5.57
N HIS A 53 -46.64 14.65 -6.63
CA HIS A 53 -47.61 15.67 -7.02
C HIS A 53 -48.61 15.90 -5.87
N GLY A 54 -48.78 17.17 -5.50
CA GLY A 54 -49.61 17.57 -4.36
C GLY A 54 -48.89 17.60 -3.01
N ALA A 55 -47.65 17.10 -2.93
CA ALA A 55 -46.82 17.19 -1.73
C ALA A 55 -45.73 18.25 -1.90
N LYS A 56 -45.26 18.82 -0.77
CA LYS A 56 -44.06 19.68 -0.73
C LYS A 56 -42.79 18.95 -0.28
N GLN A 57 -42.97 17.82 0.42
CA GLN A 57 -41.88 17.02 0.94
C GLN A 57 -41.28 16.14 -0.16
N PRO A 58 -39.94 16.08 -0.31
CA PRO A 58 -39.30 15.12 -1.19
C PRO A 58 -39.44 13.71 -0.60
N ILE A 59 -39.93 12.78 -1.41
CA ILE A 59 -40.12 11.35 -1.04
C ILE A 59 -39.49 10.45 -2.09
N PHE A 60 -39.51 10.89 -3.35
CA PHE A 60 -38.96 10.14 -4.47
C PHE A 60 -37.54 10.59 -4.77
N GLY A 61 -36.75 9.67 -5.30
CA GLY A 61 -35.53 9.99 -6.01
C GLY A 61 -35.82 10.64 -7.36
N THR A 62 -34.75 10.98 -8.07
CA THR A 62 -34.84 11.40 -9.47
C THR A 62 -35.36 10.28 -10.38
N ASN A 63 -35.23 9.03 -9.95
CA ASN A 63 -35.81 7.84 -10.60
C ASN A 63 -35.51 7.78 -12.10
N PRO A 64 -34.23 7.65 -12.48
CA PRO A 64 -33.86 7.52 -13.88
C PRO A 64 -34.39 6.22 -14.50
N ILE A 65 -34.70 6.31 -15.80
CA ILE A 65 -35.25 5.26 -16.65
C ILE A 65 -34.44 5.26 -17.95
N GLY A 66 -33.70 4.17 -18.17
CA GLY A 66 -33.06 3.83 -19.43
C GLY A 66 -33.88 2.78 -20.16
N ILE A 67 -34.19 2.99 -21.43
CA ILE A 67 -34.77 1.96 -22.31
C ILE A 67 -34.07 2.02 -23.65
N SER A 68 -33.64 0.88 -24.19
CA SER A 68 -33.06 0.78 -25.51
C SER A 68 -33.66 -0.39 -26.29
N ILE A 69 -34.10 -0.11 -27.51
CA ILE A 69 -34.75 -1.08 -28.40
C ILE A 69 -33.97 -1.14 -29.73
N PRO A 70 -33.51 -2.33 -30.18
CA PRO A 70 -32.88 -2.49 -31.49
C PRO A 70 -33.83 -2.14 -32.64
N ALA A 71 -33.30 -1.46 -33.65
CA ALA A 71 -33.97 -1.08 -34.90
C ALA A 71 -33.09 -1.46 -36.10
N GLN A 72 -33.55 -1.20 -37.34
CA GLN A 72 -32.73 -1.44 -38.53
C GLN A 72 -31.52 -0.48 -38.56
N GLU A 73 -31.74 0.79 -38.23
CA GLU A 73 -30.69 1.81 -38.18
C GLU A 73 -30.10 1.95 -36.76
N GLY A 74 -29.68 0.83 -36.16
CA GLY A 74 -29.05 0.80 -34.84
C GLY A 74 -30.05 0.53 -33.70
N ALA A 75 -30.23 1.48 -32.79
CA ALA A 75 -31.15 1.36 -31.66
C ALA A 75 -31.76 2.71 -31.30
N VAL A 76 -32.99 2.68 -30.79
CA VAL A 76 -33.63 3.86 -30.18
C VAL A 76 -33.44 3.80 -28.67
N THR A 77 -32.71 4.79 -28.13
CA THR A 77 -32.32 4.81 -26.72
C THR A 77 -32.93 6.02 -26.02
N MET A 78 -33.74 5.75 -25.00
CA MET A 78 -34.26 6.72 -24.07
C MET A 78 -33.44 6.69 -22.78
N ASP A 79 -32.98 7.86 -22.36
CA ASP A 79 -32.37 8.09 -21.04
C ASP A 79 -33.04 9.32 -20.44
N MET A 80 -33.89 9.11 -19.45
CA MET A 80 -34.66 10.18 -18.82
C MET A 80 -34.81 9.93 -17.32
N ALA A 81 -35.39 10.89 -16.61
CA ALA A 81 -35.72 10.80 -15.20
C ALA A 81 -37.18 11.22 -15.00
N THR A 82 -37.83 10.72 -13.95
CA THR A 82 -39.18 11.20 -13.60
C THR A 82 -39.17 12.58 -12.96
N ALA A 83 -37.98 13.09 -12.60
CA ALA A 83 -37.77 14.47 -12.15
C ALA A 83 -37.85 15.49 -13.30
N ALA A 84 -38.44 16.65 -13.04
CA ALA A 84 -38.49 17.79 -13.97
C ALA A 84 -37.11 18.45 -14.20
N TYR A 85 -36.16 18.19 -13.31
CA TYR A 85 -34.80 18.67 -13.44
C TYR A 85 -33.81 17.64 -12.89
N ALA A 86 -32.63 17.56 -13.49
CA ALA A 86 -31.58 16.65 -13.03
C ALA A 86 -30.94 17.17 -11.73
N TRP A 87 -30.72 16.30 -10.75
CA TRP A 87 -30.06 16.65 -9.49
C TRP A 87 -28.67 17.27 -9.69
N PHE A 88 -27.82 16.64 -10.50
CA PHE A 88 -26.50 17.21 -10.83
C PHE A 88 -26.62 18.53 -11.63
N GLY A 89 -27.67 18.69 -12.42
CA GLY A 89 -27.96 19.96 -13.10
C GLY A 89 -28.32 21.08 -12.13
N LEU A 90 -28.97 20.76 -11.01
CA LEU A 90 -29.27 21.69 -9.92
C LEU A 90 -28.01 22.09 -9.15
N LEU A 91 -27.15 21.13 -8.82
CA LEU A 91 -25.85 21.39 -8.18
C LEU A 91 -24.93 22.23 -9.08
N GLU A 92 -24.91 21.96 -10.38
CA GLU A 92 -24.15 22.76 -11.35
C GLU A 92 -24.74 24.16 -11.50
N ALA A 93 -26.07 24.31 -11.52
CA ALA A 93 -26.72 25.61 -11.56
C ALA A 93 -26.32 26.48 -10.36
N LYS A 94 -26.30 25.89 -9.15
CA LYS A 94 -25.79 26.53 -7.94
C LYS A 94 -24.32 26.93 -8.08
N ALA A 95 -23.47 26.00 -8.50
CA ALA A 95 -22.02 26.25 -8.62
C ALA A 95 -21.71 27.35 -9.64
N ALA A 96 -22.47 27.43 -10.74
CA ALA A 96 -22.34 28.43 -11.77
C ALA A 96 -23.10 29.74 -11.47
N GLY A 97 -23.84 29.83 -10.36
CA GLY A 97 -24.64 31.01 -9.99
C GLY A 97 -25.77 31.31 -10.99
N ARG A 98 -26.27 30.30 -11.69
CA ARG A 98 -27.33 30.44 -12.71
C ARG A 98 -28.68 29.96 -12.17
N PRO A 99 -29.80 30.60 -12.57
CA PRO A 99 -31.12 30.13 -12.18
C PRO A 99 -31.44 28.77 -12.83
N ILE A 100 -32.29 27.99 -12.15
CA ILE A 100 -32.99 26.84 -12.74
C ILE A 100 -34.32 27.29 -13.37
N PRO A 101 -34.92 26.55 -14.30
CA PRO A 101 -36.21 26.91 -14.87
C PRO A 101 -37.28 27.05 -13.78
N GLY A 102 -38.12 28.09 -13.85
CA GLY A 102 -38.89 28.53 -12.68
C GLY A 102 -40.00 27.61 -12.20
N ASP A 103 -40.36 26.56 -12.95
CA ASP A 103 -41.47 25.68 -12.60
C ASP A 103 -41.06 24.22 -12.38
N VAL A 104 -39.77 23.93 -12.37
CA VAL A 104 -39.22 22.56 -12.22
C VAL A 104 -38.96 22.16 -10.76
N ALA A 105 -38.92 23.12 -9.84
CA ALA A 105 -38.66 22.90 -8.42
C ALA A 105 -39.45 23.89 -7.55
N MET A 106 -39.46 23.64 -6.25
CA MET A 106 -40.12 24.48 -5.25
C MET A 106 -39.28 24.61 -3.99
N ASN A 107 -39.51 25.68 -3.22
CA ASN A 107 -38.91 25.94 -1.92
C ASN A 107 -39.61 25.14 -0.80
N ALA A 108 -39.17 25.34 0.46
CA ALA A 108 -39.70 24.65 1.64
C ALA A 108 -41.19 24.96 1.93
N GLU A 109 -41.67 26.10 1.43
CA GLU A 109 -43.07 26.54 1.49
C GLU A 109 -43.93 25.92 0.37
N GLY A 110 -43.32 25.22 -0.59
CA GLY A 110 -44.00 24.60 -1.73
C GLY A 110 -44.27 25.57 -2.89
N GLN A 111 -43.64 26.74 -2.90
CA GLN A 111 -43.74 27.73 -3.96
C GLN A 111 -42.69 27.47 -5.04
N ALA A 112 -43.06 27.64 -6.30
CA ALA A 112 -42.16 27.49 -7.44
C ALA A 112 -40.93 28.40 -7.32
N THR A 113 -39.73 27.87 -7.59
CA THR A 113 -38.47 28.63 -7.44
C THR A 113 -37.54 28.46 -8.64
N THR A 114 -36.79 29.52 -8.93
CA THR A 114 -35.65 29.53 -9.86
C THR A 114 -34.31 29.47 -9.14
N ASP A 115 -34.28 29.58 -7.81
CA ASP A 115 -33.05 29.58 -7.02
C ASP A 115 -32.70 28.14 -6.59
N PRO A 116 -31.59 27.55 -7.08
CA PRO A 116 -31.17 26.22 -6.65
C PRO A 116 -30.85 26.14 -5.14
N ASN A 117 -30.55 27.25 -4.46
CA ASN A 117 -30.28 27.23 -3.02
C ASN A 117 -31.54 26.96 -2.19
N GLU A 118 -32.68 27.54 -2.57
CA GLU A 118 -33.96 27.30 -1.90
C GLU A 118 -34.39 25.83 -1.98
N VAL A 119 -34.04 25.16 -3.10
CA VAL A 119 -34.29 23.72 -3.26
C VAL A 119 -33.41 22.90 -2.31
N LEU A 120 -32.14 23.26 -2.16
CA LEU A 120 -31.20 22.55 -1.26
C LEU A 120 -31.47 22.83 0.23
N GLN A 121 -32.16 23.91 0.55
CA GLN A 121 -32.51 24.33 1.92
C GLN A 121 -33.91 23.85 2.32
N GLY A 122 -34.26 22.62 1.94
CA GLY A 122 -35.52 21.99 2.33
C GLY A 122 -36.66 22.11 1.30
N GLY A 123 -36.37 22.59 0.10
CA GLY A 123 -37.27 22.48 -1.04
C GLY A 123 -37.20 21.11 -1.74
N ALA A 124 -37.81 21.00 -2.91
CA ALA A 124 -37.83 19.76 -3.68
C ALA A 124 -37.98 20.00 -5.19
N ILE A 125 -37.46 19.05 -5.98
CA ILE A 125 -37.71 18.99 -7.42
C ILE A 125 -39.13 18.45 -7.67
N ARG A 126 -39.80 18.90 -8.72
CA ARG A 126 -41.12 18.39 -9.12
C ARG A 126 -40.98 17.21 -10.07
N VAL A 127 -42.02 16.40 -10.21
CA VAL A 127 -42.09 15.41 -11.29
C VAL A 127 -42.19 16.09 -12.67
N PHE A 128 -41.70 15.43 -13.72
CA PHE A 128 -41.42 16.03 -15.03
C PHE A 128 -42.64 16.65 -15.73
N ASP A 129 -43.81 16.04 -15.59
CA ASP A 129 -45.08 16.51 -16.15
C ASP A 129 -45.84 17.42 -15.19
N LYS A 130 -45.30 17.62 -13.97
CA LYS A 130 -45.88 18.40 -12.88
C LYS A 130 -47.27 17.90 -12.46
N SER A 131 -47.62 16.66 -12.77
CA SER A 131 -48.93 16.07 -12.56
C SER A 131 -48.86 14.74 -11.82
N TYR A 132 -50.02 14.18 -11.47
CA TYR A 132 -50.10 12.86 -10.85
C TYR A 132 -49.54 11.74 -11.74
N LYS A 133 -49.49 11.90 -13.07
CA LYS A 133 -48.97 10.85 -13.96
C LYS A 133 -47.45 10.65 -13.80
N GLY A 134 -46.68 11.73 -13.72
CA GLY A 134 -45.25 11.65 -13.41
C GLY A 134 -44.99 11.07 -12.02
N SER A 135 -45.87 11.38 -11.05
CA SER A 135 -45.79 10.80 -9.70
C SER A 135 -46.09 9.31 -9.67
N ASN A 136 -47.07 8.85 -10.45
CA ASN A 136 -47.37 7.43 -10.58
C ASN A 136 -46.20 6.67 -11.20
N LEU A 137 -45.55 7.24 -12.22
CA LEU A 137 -44.37 6.62 -12.83
C LEU A 137 -43.19 6.60 -11.85
N ALA A 138 -42.94 7.70 -11.13
CA ALA A 138 -41.90 7.78 -10.11
C ALA A 138 -42.08 6.70 -9.03
N LEU A 139 -43.32 6.51 -8.55
CA LEU A 139 -43.66 5.48 -7.57
C LEU A 139 -43.36 4.06 -8.10
N MET A 140 -43.65 3.77 -9.37
CA MET A 140 -43.34 2.46 -9.94
C MET A 140 -41.84 2.21 -10.02
N VAL A 141 -41.05 3.23 -10.38
CA VAL A 141 -39.58 3.11 -10.42
C VAL A 141 -39.02 2.91 -9.01
N GLU A 142 -39.50 3.66 -8.02
CA GLU A 142 -39.15 3.48 -6.61
C GLU A 142 -39.37 2.05 -6.14
N LEU A 143 -40.56 1.49 -6.38
CA LEU A 143 -40.87 0.13 -5.93
C LEU A 143 -40.00 -0.92 -6.66
N LEU A 144 -39.81 -0.77 -7.97
CA LEU A 144 -39.08 -1.73 -8.80
C LEU A 144 -37.56 -1.72 -8.57
N ALA A 145 -36.98 -0.54 -8.39
CA ALA A 145 -35.53 -0.36 -8.19
C ALA A 145 -35.13 -0.20 -6.72
N GLY A 146 -36.10 -0.19 -5.79
CA GLY A 146 -35.90 -0.03 -4.36
C GLY A 146 -36.12 -1.30 -3.55
N PRO A 147 -37.27 -1.43 -2.86
CA PRO A 147 -37.54 -2.54 -1.97
C PRO A 147 -37.48 -3.91 -2.67
N LEU A 148 -37.92 -4.00 -3.93
CA LEU A 148 -37.93 -5.27 -4.66
C LEU A 148 -36.55 -5.80 -5.00
N VAL A 149 -35.51 -4.96 -4.94
CA VAL A 149 -34.11 -5.37 -5.11
C VAL A 149 -33.32 -5.34 -3.80
N GLY A 150 -33.99 -5.09 -2.66
CA GLY A 150 -33.36 -5.03 -1.33
C GLY A 150 -32.57 -3.75 -1.06
N ALA A 151 -32.90 -2.65 -1.73
CA ALA A 151 -32.32 -1.34 -1.48
C ALA A 151 -33.05 -0.56 -0.38
N ALA A 152 -32.44 0.54 0.07
CA ALA A 152 -32.97 1.44 1.09
C ALA A 152 -34.37 1.95 0.71
N VAL A 153 -35.28 1.94 1.67
CA VAL A 153 -36.68 2.36 1.49
C VAL A 153 -36.96 3.76 2.01
N ALA A 154 -36.13 4.25 2.93
CA ALA A 154 -36.16 5.59 3.52
C ALA A 154 -34.73 5.99 3.89
N ASP A 155 -34.50 7.26 4.20
CA ASP A 155 -33.21 7.81 4.62
C ASP A 155 -32.06 7.37 3.69
N LYS A 156 -32.36 7.30 2.39
CA LYS A 156 -31.52 6.63 1.39
C LYS A 156 -30.13 7.26 1.29
N LEU A 157 -30.02 8.56 1.56
CA LEU A 157 -28.75 9.28 1.58
C LEU A 157 -27.83 8.79 2.71
N GLU A 158 -28.38 8.47 3.88
CA GLU A 158 -27.64 7.99 5.04
C GLU A 158 -27.30 6.51 4.93
N GLU A 159 -28.27 5.68 4.51
CA GLU A 159 -28.08 4.24 4.36
C GLU A 159 -27.06 3.88 3.28
N LYS A 160 -26.89 4.74 2.25
CA LYS A 160 -25.99 4.49 1.10
C LYS A 160 -26.23 3.15 0.40
N ASN A 161 -27.47 2.67 0.47
CA ASN A 161 -27.91 1.42 -0.14
C ASN A 161 -28.90 1.72 -1.27
N TRP A 162 -28.42 2.27 -2.39
CA TRP A 162 -29.29 2.57 -3.53
C TRP A 162 -29.42 1.35 -4.43
N GLY A 163 -30.54 1.25 -5.14
CA GLY A 163 -30.87 0.09 -5.95
C GLY A 163 -31.06 0.39 -7.42
N ASN A 164 -30.89 -0.66 -8.23
CA ASN A 164 -31.13 -0.65 -9.66
C ASN A 164 -31.81 -1.94 -10.09
N LEU A 165 -32.69 -1.86 -11.09
CA LEU A 165 -33.27 -3.01 -11.77
C LEU A 165 -32.84 -2.99 -13.23
N VAL A 166 -32.19 -4.06 -13.67
CA VAL A 166 -31.71 -4.25 -15.04
C VAL A 166 -32.47 -5.41 -15.67
N VAL A 167 -33.09 -5.16 -16.81
CA VAL A 167 -33.82 -6.14 -17.62
C VAL A 167 -33.20 -6.19 -19.01
N ALA A 168 -32.95 -7.40 -19.50
CA ALA A 168 -32.54 -7.68 -20.86
C ALA A 168 -33.52 -8.69 -21.47
N ILE A 169 -34.03 -8.42 -22.66
CA ILE A 169 -35.04 -9.24 -23.35
C ILE A 169 -34.53 -9.55 -24.75
N ASP A 170 -34.56 -10.82 -25.13
CA ASP A 170 -34.32 -11.25 -26.50
C ASP A 170 -35.55 -10.95 -27.36
N PRO A 171 -35.45 -10.10 -28.40
CA PRO A 171 -36.53 -9.85 -29.35
C PRO A 171 -37.08 -11.14 -29.98
N GLY A 172 -36.26 -12.19 -30.09
CA GLY A 172 -36.65 -13.50 -30.61
C GLY A 172 -37.84 -14.13 -29.85
N LEU A 173 -38.07 -13.75 -28.60
CA LEU A 173 -39.25 -14.19 -27.84
C LEU A 173 -40.57 -13.61 -28.38
N LEU A 174 -40.52 -12.49 -29.09
CA LEU A 174 -41.69 -11.76 -29.59
C LEU A 174 -41.96 -12.03 -31.07
N GLY A 175 -41.02 -12.65 -31.78
CA GLY A 175 -41.09 -12.89 -33.22
C GLY A 175 -39.72 -12.93 -33.88
N GLU A 176 -39.70 -12.97 -35.21
CA GLU A 176 -38.46 -12.97 -35.99
C GLU A 176 -37.71 -11.62 -35.80
N PRO A 177 -36.44 -11.63 -35.33
CA PRO A 177 -35.74 -10.41 -34.93
C PRO A 177 -35.61 -9.33 -36.01
N ASP A 178 -35.38 -9.68 -37.26
CA ASP A 178 -35.19 -8.69 -38.32
C ASP A 178 -36.51 -8.04 -38.78
N GLU A 179 -37.60 -8.81 -38.76
CA GLU A 179 -38.97 -8.31 -38.94
C GLU A 179 -39.38 -7.40 -37.79
N ILE A 180 -39.00 -7.71 -36.55
CA ILE A 180 -39.20 -6.80 -35.40
C ILE A 180 -38.46 -5.49 -35.62
N LYS A 181 -37.17 -5.54 -35.96
CA LYS A 181 -36.38 -4.33 -36.24
C LYS A 181 -37.00 -3.49 -37.36
N ARG A 182 -37.50 -4.15 -38.42
CA ARG A 182 -38.20 -3.48 -39.54
C ARG A 182 -39.46 -2.78 -39.07
N ARG A 183 -40.29 -3.45 -38.26
CA ARG A 183 -41.53 -2.85 -37.71
C ARG A 183 -41.23 -1.70 -36.77
N VAL A 184 -40.20 -1.83 -35.94
CA VAL A 184 -39.71 -0.72 -35.10
C VAL A 184 -39.33 0.46 -35.99
N GLN A 185 -38.53 0.24 -37.04
CA GLN A 185 -38.13 1.30 -37.96
C GLN A 185 -39.34 2.01 -38.61
N VAL A 186 -40.36 1.27 -39.04
CA VAL A 186 -41.59 1.87 -39.58
C VAL A 186 -42.26 2.82 -38.58
N VAL A 187 -42.28 2.49 -37.28
CA VAL A 187 -42.84 3.39 -36.25
C VAL A 187 -41.96 4.63 -36.10
N LEU A 188 -40.63 4.47 -36.07
CA LEU A 188 -39.69 5.59 -35.98
C LEU A 188 -39.84 6.54 -37.17
N ASP A 189 -39.92 6.01 -38.38
CA ASP A 189 -40.06 6.79 -39.62
C ASP A 189 -41.40 7.55 -39.66
N ARG A 190 -42.49 6.92 -39.17
CA ARG A 190 -43.80 7.58 -39.04
C ARG A 190 -43.75 8.74 -38.05
N VAL A 191 -43.03 8.61 -36.94
CA VAL A 191 -42.85 9.70 -35.97
C VAL A 191 -42.03 10.83 -36.60
N ARG A 192 -40.93 10.52 -37.28
CA ARG A 192 -40.10 11.51 -37.98
C ARG A 192 -40.84 12.24 -39.10
N GLY A 193 -41.69 11.50 -39.83
CA GLY A 193 -42.46 11.99 -40.96
C GLY A 193 -43.80 12.63 -40.59
N ALA A 194 -44.14 12.72 -39.30
CA ALA A 194 -45.37 13.37 -38.86
C ALA A 194 -45.39 14.85 -39.26
N GLU A 195 -46.60 15.38 -39.50
CA GLU A 195 -46.78 16.79 -39.83
C GLU A 195 -46.25 17.68 -38.70
N LYS A 196 -45.36 18.60 -39.07
CA LYS A 196 -44.64 19.44 -38.11
C LYS A 196 -45.48 20.66 -37.76
N LEU A 197 -45.45 21.08 -36.50
CA LEU A 197 -46.02 22.35 -36.09
C LEU A 197 -45.27 23.52 -36.76
N PRO A 198 -45.91 24.69 -36.95
CA PRO A 198 -45.22 25.89 -37.44
C PRO A 198 -43.97 26.20 -36.61
N GLY A 199 -42.83 26.37 -37.28
CA GLY A 199 -41.54 26.66 -36.63
C GLY A 199 -40.77 25.44 -36.11
N VAL A 200 -41.27 24.22 -36.30
CA VAL A 200 -40.54 22.99 -35.97
C VAL A 200 -39.81 22.47 -37.22
N GLU A 201 -38.49 22.52 -37.21
CA GLU A 201 -37.65 22.08 -38.33
C GLU A 201 -37.60 20.55 -38.45
N GLU A 202 -37.55 19.84 -37.32
CA GLU A 202 -37.45 18.38 -37.26
C GLU A 202 -38.08 17.81 -35.97
N ILE A 203 -38.51 16.56 -36.04
CA ILE A 203 -38.97 15.77 -34.89
C ILE A 203 -37.81 14.85 -34.47
N LEU A 204 -37.29 15.06 -33.27
CA LEU A 204 -36.15 14.30 -32.74
C LEU A 204 -36.60 13.03 -32.02
N MET A 205 -35.92 11.92 -32.28
CA MET A 205 -36.09 10.69 -31.52
C MET A 205 -35.33 10.76 -30.18
N PRO A 206 -35.72 9.93 -29.19
CA PRO A 206 -34.98 9.81 -27.94
C PRO A 206 -33.47 9.61 -28.16
N GLY A 207 -32.65 10.33 -27.38
CA GLY A 207 -31.18 10.24 -27.43
C GLY A 207 -30.49 11.05 -28.54
N GLU A 208 -31.16 11.37 -29.65
CA GLU A 208 -30.53 12.01 -30.82
C GLU A 208 -29.93 13.39 -30.52
N ARG A 209 -30.65 14.20 -29.72
CA ARG A 209 -30.16 15.52 -29.31
C ARG A 209 -28.84 15.42 -28.53
N GLY A 210 -28.71 14.40 -27.68
CA GLY A 210 -27.49 14.13 -26.90
C GLY A 210 -26.35 13.66 -27.80
N ASN A 211 -26.63 12.69 -28.68
CA ASN A 211 -25.66 12.13 -29.61
C ASN A 211 -25.10 13.17 -30.59
N ARG A 212 -25.96 14.04 -31.14
CA ARG A 212 -25.50 15.13 -32.02
C ARG A 212 -24.56 16.10 -31.30
N LYS A 213 -24.89 16.47 -30.05
CA LYS A 213 -24.01 17.31 -29.22
C LYS A 213 -22.68 16.62 -28.92
N ALA A 214 -22.69 15.33 -28.60
CA ALA A 214 -21.48 14.55 -28.35
C ALA A 214 -20.60 14.45 -29.61
N ASN A 215 -21.20 14.11 -30.76
CA ASN A 215 -20.49 14.01 -32.04
C ASN A 215 -19.93 15.36 -32.49
N ALA A 216 -20.68 16.45 -32.33
CA ALA A 216 -20.18 17.80 -32.63
C ALA A 216 -19.00 18.20 -31.75
N ARG A 217 -19.01 17.82 -30.46
CA ARG A 217 -17.91 18.05 -29.52
C ARG A 217 -16.65 17.25 -29.89
N ILE A 218 -16.82 15.97 -30.23
CA ILE A 218 -15.74 15.10 -30.70
C ILE A 218 -15.13 15.67 -31.99
N ALA A 219 -15.98 16.04 -32.97
CA ALA A 219 -15.54 16.63 -34.22
C ALA A 219 -14.80 17.97 -34.03
N ALA A 220 -15.22 18.78 -33.05
CA ALA A 220 -14.57 20.03 -32.71
C ALA A 220 -13.31 19.85 -31.84
N GLY A 221 -12.99 18.64 -31.38
CA GLY A 221 -11.90 18.39 -30.42
C GLY A 221 -12.12 19.05 -29.05
N VAL A 222 -13.36 19.40 -28.70
CA VAL A 222 -13.69 20.12 -27.46
C VAL A 222 -14.31 19.16 -26.45
N MET A 223 -13.66 19.03 -25.30
CA MET A 223 -14.22 18.31 -24.14
C MET A 223 -14.75 19.31 -23.12
N PRO A 224 -16.07 19.48 -22.96
CA PRO A 224 -16.61 20.32 -21.91
C PRO A 224 -16.37 19.67 -20.56
N LEU A 225 -15.56 20.32 -19.72
CA LEU A 225 -15.37 19.93 -18.33
C LEU A 225 -16.42 20.62 -17.46
N GLU A 226 -17.07 19.86 -16.59
CA GLU A 226 -17.98 20.43 -15.59
C GLU A 226 -17.20 21.40 -14.69
N VAL A 227 -17.79 22.54 -14.33
CA VAL A 227 -17.15 23.55 -13.47
C VAL A 227 -16.74 22.95 -12.12
N ASN A 228 -17.55 22.06 -11.55
CA ASN A 228 -17.21 21.34 -10.32
C ASN A 228 -16.02 20.40 -10.52
N LEU A 229 -16.01 19.61 -11.60
CA LEU A 229 -14.89 18.75 -11.94
C LEU A 229 -13.62 19.57 -12.16
N LEU A 230 -13.68 20.68 -12.89
CA LEU A 230 -12.56 21.58 -13.10
C LEU A 230 -12.08 22.23 -11.80
N SER A 231 -13.01 22.59 -10.91
CA SER A 231 -12.69 23.16 -9.59
C SER A 231 -12.06 22.12 -8.66
N GLN A 232 -12.55 20.87 -8.67
CA GLN A 232 -11.94 19.75 -7.95
C GLN A 232 -10.56 19.40 -8.51
N LEU A 233 -10.42 19.35 -9.84
CA LEU A 233 -9.13 19.14 -10.51
C LEU A 233 -8.16 20.27 -10.18
N ARG A 234 -8.62 21.52 -10.13
CA ARG A 234 -7.80 22.67 -9.71
C ARG A 234 -7.46 22.66 -8.23
N ALA A 235 -8.38 22.26 -7.35
CA ALA A 235 -8.11 22.13 -5.92
C ALA A 235 -7.13 20.98 -5.64
N MET A 236 -7.28 19.87 -6.37
CA MET A 236 -6.34 18.76 -6.33
C MET A 236 -4.99 19.17 -6.90
N ALA A 237 -4.96 19.87 -8.04
CA ALA A 237 -3.76 20.45 -8.62
C ALA A 237 -3.09 21.46 -7.69
N ALA A 238 -3.84 22.33 -7.00
CA ALA A 238 -3.31 23.25 -6.01
C ALA A 238 -2.76 22.53 -4.78
N LYS A 239 -3.38 21.41 -4.37
CA LYS A 239 -2.85 20.52 -3.34
C LYS A 239 -1.54 19.87 -3.79
N TYR A 240 -1.45 19.43 -5.06
CA TYR A 240 -0.22 18.93 -5.68
C TYR A 240 0.85 20.02 -5.85
N ASP A 241 0.49 21.23 -6.28
CA ASP A 241 1.42 22.35 -6.46
C ASP A 241 1.91 22.90 -5.10
N SER A 242 1.07 22.86 -4.06
CA SER A 242 1.50 23.11 -2.66
C SER A 242 2.43 22.01 -2.12
N GLN A 243 2.46 20.84 -2.78
CA GLN A 243 3.40 19.74 -2.54
C GLN A 243 4.57 19.76 -3.55
N GLY A 244 4.62 20.74 -4.46
CA GLY A 244 5.61 20.86 -5.54
C GLY A 244 5.28 20.00 -6.77
N SER A 245 5.69 20.48 -7.97
CA SER A 245 5.67 19.71 -9.22
C SER A 245 6.24 18.30 -9.04
N PRO A 246 5.84 17.28 -9.84
CA PRO A 246 6.48 15.97 -9.80
C PRO A 246 7.99 16.17 -9.96
N PRO A 247 8.82 15.56 -9.11
CA PRO A 247 10.23 15.85 -9.09
C PRO A 247 10.85 15.64 -10.46
N ALA A 248 11.62 16.63 -10.92
CA ALA A 248 12.48 16.55 -12.07
C ALA A 248 13.47 15.39 -11.86
N SER A 249 13.18 14.22 -12.47
CA SER A 249 13.76 12.93 -12.06
C SER A 249 13.42 12.62 -10.59
N PRO A 250 12.81 11.46 -10.25
CA PRO A 250 12.34 11.27 -8.90
C PRO A 250 13.50 11.41 -7.91
N ALA A 251 13.36 12.39 -7.00
CA ALA A 251 14.05 12.40 -5.73
C ALA A 251 14.06 10.95 -5.18
N LYS A 252 15.23 10.50 -4.67
CA LYS A 252 15.55 9.12 -4.27
C LYS A 252 14.30 8.25 -4.09
N LEU A 253 14.08 7.32 -5.03
CA LEU A 253 12.97 6.36 -4.98
C LEU A 253 12.85 5.73 -3.58
N SER A 254 11.63 5.45 -3.14
CA SER A 254 11.41 4.79 -1.85
C SER A 254 12.06 3.40 -1.83
N VAL A 255 12.36 2.88 -0.64
CA VAL A 255 12.97 1.56 -0.48
C VAL A 255 12.14 0.46 -1.15
N ALA A 256 10.80 0.53 -1.04
CA ALA A 256 9.88 -0.41 -1.68
C ALA A 256 10.03 -0.43 -3.21
N THR A 257 10.17 0.74 -3.85
CA THR A 257 10.39 0.81 -5.31
C THR A 257 11.77 0.27 -5.69
N ARG A 258 12.82 0.58 -4.92
CA ARG A 258 14.19 0.12 -5.19
C ARG A 258 14.36 -1.39 -5.03
N LEU A 259 13.59 -2.01 -4.13
CA LEU A 259 13.52 -3.47 -3.98
C LEU A 259 12.99 -4.17 -5.25
N VAL A 260 12.04 -3.54 -5.95
CA VAL A 260 11.40 -4.12 -7.14
C VAL A 260 12.18 -3.81 -8.43
N HIS A 261 12.85 -2.65 -8.48
CA HIS A 261 13.62 -2.15 -9.62
C HIS A 261 15.13 -2.17 -9.33
N PRO A 262 15.81 -3.31 -9.51
CA PRO A 262 17.26 -3.38 -9.35
C PRO A 262 17.95 -2.45 -10.35
N LYS A 263 18.90 -1.65 -9.88
CA LYS A 263 19.91 -1.02 -10.74
C LYS A 263 21.14 -1.91 -10.75
N THR A 264 21.51 -2.37 -11.94
CA THR A 264 22.68 -3.22 -12.14
C THR A 264 23.43 -2.76 -13.38
N LYS A 265 24.75 -2.85 -13.35
CA LYS A 265 25.60 -2.64 -14.54
C LYS A 265 25.62 -3.86 -15.46
N VAL A 266 25.12 -5.00 -15.00
CA VAL A 266 25.11 -6.25 -15.76
C VAL A 266 24.28 -6.08 -17.03
N ASN A 267 24.93 -6.23 -18.18
CA ASN A 267 24.28 -6.14 -19.47
C ASN A 267 23.65 -7.50 -19.85
N ASP A 268 22.33 -7.56 -19.89
CA ASP A 268 21.58 -8.70 -20.45
C ASP A 268 21.30 -8.45 -21.94
N PRO A 269 21.86 -9.26 -22.86
CA PRO A 269 21.69 -9.06 -24.30
C PRO A 269 20.24 -9.21 -24.79
N TYR A 270 19.35 -9.80 -23.99
CA TYR A 270 17.95 -10.01 -24.36
C TYR A 270 16.97 -9.06 -23.65
N GLY A 271 17.45 -8.23 -22.73
CA GLY A 271 16.61 -7.28 -21.98
C GLY A 271 15.49 -7.96 -21.17
N ALA A 272 15.78 -9.08 -20.51
CA ALA A 272 14.79 -9.80 -19.72
C ALA A 272 14.25 -8.92 -18.59
N SER A 273 12.94 -9.02 -18.32
CA SER A 273 12.29 -8.26 -17.25
C SER A 273 12.77 -8.65 -15.84
N MET A 274 13.43 -9.80 -15.73
CA MET A 274 14.02 -10.34 -14.51
C MET A 274 15.46 -10.73 -14.77
N PRO A 275 16.41 -10.49 -13.84
CA PRO A 275 17.80 -10.89 -14.02
C PRO A 275 17.91 -12.39 -14.34
N PRO A 276 18.55 -12.78 -15.45
CA PRO A 276 18.83 -14.17 -15.76
C PRO A 276 19.64 -14.89 -14.68
N LEU A 277 19.53 -16.22 -14.66
CA LEU A 277 20.34 -17.10 -13.83
C LEU A 277 21.56 -17.58 -14.64
N TRP A 278 22.74 -17.03 -14.35
CA TRP A 278 24.00 -17.46 -14.96
C TRP A 278 24.66 -18.55 -14.09
N GLN A 279 24.23 -19.81 -14.27
CA GLN A 279 24.69 -20.95 -13.48
C GLN A 279 26.14 -21.42 -13.80
N THR A 280 26.72 -20.98 -14.91
CA THR A 280 28.03 -21.43 -15.40
C THR A 280 29.17 -21.20 -14.40
N ALA A 281 30.21 -22.04 -14.46
CA ALA A 281 31.42 -21.87 -13.66
C ALA A 281 32.43 -20.90 -14.30
N THR A 282 32.55 -20.91 -15.62
CA THR A 282 33.57 -20.15 -16.37
C THR A 282 32.94 -19.30 -17.47
N PHE A 283 33.67 -18.24 -17.86
CA PHE A 283 33.31 -17.31 -18.92
C PHE A 283 34.46 -17.24 -19.94
N ALA A 284 34.12 -17.24 -21.22
CA ALA A 284 35.12 -17.14 -22.29
C ALA A 284 35.80 -15.76 -22.26
N GLN A 285 37.12 -15.73 -22.42
CA GLN A 285 37.90 -14.50 -22.41
C GLN A 285 38.11 -13.96 -23.84
N PRO A 286 38.13 -12.63 -24.04
CA PRO A 286 38.37 -12.03 -25.36
C PRO A 286 39.70 -12.47 -26.00
N SER A 287 40.74 -12.71 -25.19
CA SER A 287 42.04 -13.21 -25.64
C SER A 287 42.77 -13.90 -24.48
N ALA A 288 43.95 -14.48 -24.76
CA ALA A 288 44.80 -15.08 -23.72
C ALA A 288 45.43 -14.05 -22.74
N THR A 289 45.42 -12.76 -23.07
CA THR A 289 46.07 -11.69 -22.29
C THR A 289 45.12 -10.57 -21.85
N THR A 290 43.86 -10.62 -22.30
CA THR A 290 42.82 -9.64 -21.96
C THR A 290 41.66 -10.36 -21.30
N PHE A 291 41.30 -9.91 -20.10
CA PHE A 291 40.19 -10.49 -19.35
C PHE A 291 38.92 -9.67 -19.54
N GLY A 292 37.80 -10.37 -19.69
CA GLY A 292 36.46 -9.77 -19.58
C GLY A 292 36.13 -9.43 -18.13
N GLU A 293 34.93 -8.91 -17.90
CA GLU A 293 34.46 -8.58 -16.54
C GLU A 293 34.34 -9.83 -15.64
N TYR A 294 33.98 -10.97 -16.23
CA TYR A 294 33.87 -12.24 -15.55
C TYR A 294 34.79 -13.28 -16.19
N ASP A 295 35.46 -14.06 -15.36
CA ASP A 295 36.32 -15.17 -15.74
C ASP A 295 35.85 -16.49 -15.09
N TYR A 296 35.57 -16.42 -13.79
CA TYR A 296 35.23 -17.57 -12.96
C TYR A 296 34.22 -17.20 -11.86
N THR A 297 33.14 -17.97 -11.72
CA THR A 297 32.01 -17.66 -10.83
C THR A 297 32.38 -17.52 -9.34
N ARG A 298 33.44 -18.18 -8.87
CA ARG A 298 33.97 -17.94 -7.51
C ARG A 298 34.41 -16.48 -7.33
N SER A 299 35.15 -15.92 -8.30
CA SER A 299 35.63 -14.54 -8.31
C SER A 299 34.48 -13.55 -8.53
N GLY A 300 33.63 -13.80 -9.53
CA GLY A 300 32.52 -12.92 -9.87
C GLY A 300 31.50 -13.61 -10.76
N ASN A 301 30.22 -13.28 -10.60
CA ASN A 301 29.13 -13.85 -11.38
C ASN A 301 28.07 -12.76 -11.68
N PRO A 302 27.48 -12.70 -12.88
CA PRO A 302 26.47 -11.69 -13.21
C PRO A 302 25.25 -11.69 -12.27
N THR A 303 24.66 -12.86 -11.97
CA THR A 303 23.51 -12.96 -11.04
C THR A 303 23.89 -12.48 -9.64
N ARG A 304 25.08 -12.85 -9.14
CA ARG A 304 25.58 -12.37 -7.85
C ARG A 304 25.84 -10.86 -7.84
N THR A 305 26.38 -10.33 -8.93
CA THR A 305 26.64 -8.89 -9.09
C THR A 305 25.33 -8.10 -9.02
N CYS A 306 24.27 -8.56 -9.68
CA CYS A 306 22.95 -7.92 -9.56
C CYS A 306 22.46 -7.84 -8.11
N LEU A 307 22.61 -8.91 -7.33
CA LEU A 307 22.25 -8.92 -5.91
C LEU A 307 23.11 -7.96 -5.10
N GLU A 308 24.44 -8.02 -5.29
CA GLU A 308 25.41 -7.19 -4.58
C GLU A 308 25.21 -5.70 -4.86
N GLU A 309 25.00 -5.30 -6.12
CA GLU A 309 24.76 -3.91 -6.49
C GLU A 309 23.43 -3.39 -5.95
N GLN A 310 22.36 -4.18 -6.11
CA GLN A 310 21.06 -3.79 -5.58
C GLN A 310 21.10 -3.64 -4.05
N PHE A 311 21.76 -4.56 -3.33
CA PHE A 311 21.85 -4.50 -1.88
C PHE A 311 22.75 -3.36 -1.38
N ALA A 312 23.85 -3.07 -2.10
CA ALA A 312 24.68 -1.90 -1.84
C ALA A 312 23.87 -0.60 -1.96
N GLU A 313 23.05 -0.51 -3.01
CA GLU A 313 22.12 0.60 -3.19
C GLU A 313 21.19 0.73 -1.97
N LEU A 314 20.49 -0.34 -1.61
CA LEU A 314 19.48 -0.35 -0.55
C LEU A 314 20.04 0.16 0.79
N GLU A 315 21.21 -0.32 1.18
CA GLU A 315 21.92 0.07 2.40
C GLU A 315 22.65 1.43 2.30
N GLY A 316 22.84 1.96 1.09
CA GLY A 316 23.56 3.22 0.87
C GLY A 316 25.08 3.09 1.01
N GLY A 317 25.63 1.90 0.73
CA GLY A 317 27.08 1.66 0.75
C GLY A 317 27.71 1.69 -0.64
N ASP A 318 29.04 1.62 -0.66
CA ASP A 318 29.83 1.69 -1.89
C ASP A 318 29.90 0.34 -2.61
N ARG A 319 29.87 -0.76 -1.86
CA ARG A 319 29.85 -2.13 -2.41
C ARG A 319 29.20 -3.10 -1.43
N ALA A 320 28.51 -4.12 -1.94
CA ALA A 320 28.08 -5.25 -1.15
C ALA A 320 28.68 -6.56 -1.64
N PHE A 321 28.66 -7.57 -0.77
CA PHE A 321 29.23 -8.89 -1.00
C PHE A 321 28.28 -9.96 -0.51
N ALA A 322 27.91 -10.90 -1.37
CA ALA A 322 27.03 -12.01 -1.04
C ALA A 322 27.84 -13.25 -0.67
N PHE A 323 27.57 -13.80 0.51
CA PHE A 323 28.25 -14.96 1.09
C PHE A 323 27.30 -16.14 1.24
N THR A 324 27.84 -17.35 1.27
CA THR A 324 27.09 -18.61 1.47
C THR A 324 26.29 -18.68 2.78
N SER A 325 26.61 -17.85 3.77
CA SER A 325 25.81 -17.69 5.00
C SER A 325 26.16 -16.39 5.73
N GLY A 326 25.30 -15.97 6.67
CA GLY A 326 25.62 -14.88 7.59
C GLY A 326 26.88 -15.15 8.42
N MET A 327 27.13 -16.41 8.77
CA MET A 327 28.35 -16.80 9.50
C MET A 327 29.61 -16.70 8.64
N ALA A 328 29.53 -17.03 7.35
CA ALA A 328 30.64 -16.84 6.42
C ALA A 328 30.97 -15.36 6.24
N ALA A 329 29.95 -14.50 6.15
CA ALA A 329 30.11 -13.06 6.15
C ALA A 329 30.81 -12.55 7.44
N LEU A 330 30.32 -12.94 8.61
CA LEU A 330 30.95 -12.54 9.90
C LEU A 330 32.38 -13.08 10.06
N ALA A 331 32.66 -14.29 9.58
CA ALA A 331 34.01 -14.84 9.59
C ALA A 331 34.97 -14.00 8.74
N ALA A 332 34.52 -13.55 7.55
CA ALA A 332 35.30 -12.63 6.72
C ALA A 332 35.53 -11.29 7.43
N VAL A 333 34.52 -10.72 8.11
CA VAL A 333 34.68 -9.50 8.90
C VAL A 333 35.71 -9.67 10.02
N CYS A 334 35.66 -10.78 10.77
CA CYS A 334 36.62 -11.05 11.84
C CYS A 334 38.06 -11.19 11.31
N LYS A 335 38.24 -11.74 10.10
CA LYS A 335 39.56 -11.88 9.44
C LYS A 335 40.13 -10.57 8.90
N LEU A 336 39.38 -9.46 8.95
CA LEU A 336 39.95 -8.14 8.74
C LEU A 336 40.90 -7.74 9.88
N VAL A 337 40.78 -8.38 11.05
CA VAL A 337 41.59 -8.16 12.24
C VAL A 337 42.76 -9.14 12.24
N LYS A 338 43.97 -8.61 12.43
CA LYS A 338 45.24 -9.34 12.36
C LYS A 338 45.62 -9.90 13.72
N THR A 339 46.51 -10.88 13.72
CA THR A 339 47.13 -11.44 14.93
C THR A 339 47.69 -10.33 15.82
N GLY A 340 47.41 -10.41 17.13
CA GLY A 340 47.78 -9.42 18.14
C GLY A 340 46.78 -8.28 18.32
N GLU A 341 45.83 -8.10 17.39
CA GLU A 341 44.82 -7.04 17.47
C GLU A 341 43.59 -7.47 18.29
N HIS A 342 42.63 -6.56 18.41
CA HIS A 342 41.52 -6.69 19.36
C HIS A 342 40.16 -6.39 18.73
N ILE A 343 39.13 -7.14 19.15
CA ILE A 343 37.72 -6.97 18.80
C ILE A 343 36.92 -6.65 20.06
N VAL A 344 36.06 -5.64 19.99
CA VAL A 344 35.01 -5.41 21.00
C VAL A 344 33.67 -5.88 20.41
N ALA A 345 32.87 -6.63 21.16
CA ALA A 345 31.59 -7.15 20.70
C ALA A 345 30.53 -7.12 21.80
N GLY A 346 29.26 -7.13 21.42
CA GLY A 346 28.16 -7.26 22.38
C GLY A 346 28.23 -8.57 23.17
N GLU A 347 27.86 -8.54 24.45
CA GLU A 347 27.66 -9.76 25.25
C GLU A 347 26.34 -10.48 24.90
N ASP A 348 25.34 -9.71 24.49
CA ASP A 348 24.05 -10.15 23.98
C ASP A 348 24.01 -9.96 22.47
N ILE A 349 24.37 -11.03 21.79
CA ILE A 349 24.51 -11.10 20.34
C ILE A 349 24.09 -12.51 19.93
N TYR A 350 23.76 -12.69 18.66
CA TYR A 350 23.44 -14.01 18.13
C TYR A 350 24.45 -15.09 18.59
N GLY A 351 23.96 -16.18 19.19
CA GLY A 351 24.80 -17.25 19.74
C GLY A 351 25.82 -17.85 18.75
N GLY A 352 25.54 -17.84 17.44
CA GLY A 352 26.52 -18.24 16.42
C GLY A 352 27.71 -17.28 16.34
N THR A 353 27.47 -15.96 16.44
CA THR A 353 28.49 -14.92 16.52
C THR A 353 29.30 -15.08 17.80
N SER A 354 28.64 -15.30 18.94
CA SER A 354 29.32 -15.59 20.21
C SER A 354 30.26 -16.79 20.10
N ARG A 355 29.84 -17.89 19.46
CA ARG A 355 30.68 -19.08 19.25
C ARG A 355 31.89 -18.80 18.36
N LEU A 356 31.69 -18.06 17.26
CA LEU A 356 32.78 -17.64 16.36
C LEU A 356 33.83 -16.85 17.13
N LEU A 357 33.39 -15.85 17.91
CA LEU A 357 34.27 -14.96 18.66
C LEU A 357 35.00 -15.65 19.82
N MET A 358 34.39 -16.62 20.49
CA MET A 358 34.99 -17.28 21.65
C MET A 358 35.86 -18.48 21.31
N GLN A 359 35.54 -19.22 20.24
CA GLN A 359 36.16 -20.52 19.98
C GLN A 359 37.03 -20.55 18.73
N VAL A 360 36.79 -19.66 17.76
CA VAL A 360 37.47 -19.69 16.45
C VAL A 360 38.44 -18.52 16.32
N VAL A 361 37.97 -17.29 16.55
CA VAL A 361 38.78 -16.08 16.42
C VAL A 361 40.07 -16.08 17.27
N PRO A 362 40.05 -16.56 18.54
CA PRO A 362 41.27 -16.56 19.36
C PRO A 362 42.40 -17.43 18.80
N ASN A 363 42.09 -18.45 18.00
CA ASN A 363 43.10 -19.33 17.40
C ASN A 363 43.96 -18.59 16.34
N ALA A 364 43.50 -17.44 15.83
CA ALA A 364 44.27 -16.55 14.96
C ALA A 364 45.15 -15.55 15.75
N GLY A 365 45.19 -15.67 17.08
CA GLY A 365 45.87 -14.74 17.98
C GLY A 365 45.19 -13.38 18.09
N VAL A 366 43.89 -13.30 17.81
CA VAL A 366 43.06 -12.10 17.97
C VAL A 366 42.36 -12.16 19.32
N SER A 367 42.46 -11.08 20.09
CA SER A 367 41.78 -10.96 21.39
C SER A 367 40.36 -10.39 21.24
N VAL A 368 39.42 -10.84 22.07
CA VAL A 368 38.03 -10.37 22.05
C VAL A 368 37.59 -9.94 23.45
N THR A 369 36.96 -8.78 23.56
CA THR A 369 36.26 -8.33 24.78
C THR A 369 34.77 -8.21 24.49
N ASN A 370 33.95 -8.92 25.27
CA ASN A 370 32.49 -8.76 25.23
C ASN A 370 32.04 -7.71 26.26
N VAL A 371 31.13 -6.83 25.88
CA VAL A 371 30.56 -5.78 26.74
C VAL A 371 29.07 -5.61 26.52
N ASP A 372 28.36 -5.06 27.52
CA ASP A 372 27.03 -4.51 27.32
C ASP A 372 27.13 -3.28 26.39
N MET A 373 26.59 -3.41 25.19
CA MET A 373 26.62 -2.35 24.17
C MET A 373 25.58 -1.25 24.41
N THR A 374 24.68 -1.43 25.39
CA THR A 374 23.74 -0.39 25.83
C THR A 374 24.40 0.61 26.79
N ASP A 375 25.50 0.22 27.44
CA ASP A 375 26.32 1.10 28.29
C ASP A 375 27.49 1.69 27.50
N LEU A 376 27.35 2.94 27.10
CA LEU A 376 28.37 3.65 26.32
C LEU A 376 29.70 3.83 27.05
N GLU A 377 29.71 3.87 28.38
CA GLU A 377 30.95 3.99 29.16
C GLU A 377 31.67 2.64 29.24
N ALA A 378 30.93 1.53 29.35
CA ALA A 378 31.51 0.19 29.23
C ALA A 378 32.12 -0.03 27.83
N VAL A 379 31.43 0.40 26.76
CA VAL A 379 31.96 0.35 25.40
C VAL A 379 33.23 1.19 25.26
N ARG A 380 33.21 2.43 25.78
CA ARG A 380 34.37 3.32 25.76
C ARG A 380 35.57 2.70 26.48
N ALA A 381 35.37 2.08 27.64
CA ALA A 381 36.42 1.46 28.44
C ALA A 381 37.03 0.21 27.76
N ALA A 382 36.22 -0.55 27.01
CA ALA A 382 36.70 -1.73 26.29
C ALA A 382 37.46 -1.41 25.00
N ILE A 383 37.19 -0.25 24.38
CA ILE A 383 37.93 0.20 23.21
C ILE A 383 39.34 0.60 23.62
N GLN A 384 40.32 -0.16 23.14
CA GLN A 384 41.76 0.10 23.31
C GLN A 384 42.27 0.82 22.05
N PRO A 385 42.51 2.15 22.06
CA PRO A 385 42.90 2.91 20.87
C PRO A 385 44.16 2.36 20.20
N GLY A 386 44.16 2.30 18.87
CA GLY A 386 45.29 1.77 18.09
C GLY A 386 45.40 0.24 18.05
N ARG A 387 44.91 -0.48 19.08
CA ARG A 387 44.88 -1.96 19.13
C ARG A 387 43.53 -2.56 18.72
N THR A 388 42.43 -1.93 19.12
CA THR A 388 41.07 -2.34 18.72
C THR A 388 40.88 -1.99 17.26
N LYS A 389 40.51 -2.98 16.44
CA LYS A 389 40.31 -2.80 14.99
C LYS A 389 38.90 -3.07 14.52
N LEU A 390 38.08 -3.68 15.35
CA LEU A 390 36.70 -4.00 15.03
C LEU A 390 35.82 -3.85 16.26
N VAL A 391 34.69 -3.18 16.09
CA VAL A 391 33.59 -3.14 17.05
C VAL A 391 32.35 -3.75 16.39
N LEU A 392 31.86 -4.86 16.95
CA LEU A 392 30.69 -5.61 16.47
C LEU A 392 29.45 -5.28 17.28
N VAL A 393 28.44 -4.70 16.63
CA VAL A 393 27.19 -4.28 17.26
C VAL A 393 26.02 -5.06 16.64
N GLU A 394 25.04 -5.43 17.44
CA GLU A 394 23.76 -5.97 16.98
C GLU A 394 22.65 -5.14 17.66
N SER A 395 21.74 -4.55 16.90
CA SER A 395 20.67 -3.71 17.46
C SER A 395 19.44 -3.73 16.55
N PRO A 396 18.26 -4.17 17.03
CA PRO A 396 18.03 -4.80 18.34
C PRO A 396 18.81 -6.10 18.51
N THR A 397 19.17 -6.47 19.74
CA THR A 397 19.87 -7.74 20.03
C THR A 397 18.92 -8.95 19.96
N ASN A 398 19.46 -10.12 19.63
CA ASN A 398 18.75 -11.40 19.63
C ASN A 398 19.27 -12.28 20.78
N PRO A 399 18.44 -12.62 21.80
CA PRO A 399 16.97 -12.61 21.77
C PRO A 399 16.29 -11.52 22.62
N ARG A 400 17.04 -10.67 23.35
CA ARG A 400 16.47 -9.74 24.34
C ARG A 400 15.93 -8.44 23.76
N MET A 401 16.19 -8.17 22.48
CA MET A 401 15.77 -6.94 21.79
C MET A 401 16.33 -5.66 22.43
N GLN A 402 17.54 -5.73 23.02
CA GLN A 402 18.21 -4.55 23.57
C GLN A 402 18.64 -3.60 22.45
N ILE A 403 18.66 -2.30 22.75
CA ILE A 403 18.92 -1.25 21.77
C ILE A 403 20.28 -0.60 22.04
N CYS A 404 21.17 -0.67 21.05
CA CYS A 404 22.49 -0.04 21.11
C CYS A 404 22.47 1.29 20.34
N ASP A 405 23.15 2.33 20.83
CA ASP A 405 23.29 3.59 20.11
C ASP A 405 24.36 3.46 19.01
N ILE A 406 23.92 3.13 17.80
CA ILE A 406 24.82 2.84 16.68
C ILE A 406 25.71 4.05 16.36
N ALA A 407 25.15 5.25 16.39
CA ALA A 407 25.87 6.47 16.03
C ALA A 407 26.95 6.81 17.06
N ALA A 408 26.63 6.70 18.36
CA ALA A 408 27.60 6.92 19.42
C ALA A 408 28.74 5.89 19.38
N ILE A 409 28.42 4.61 19.22
CA ILE A 409 29.42 3.54 19.15
C ILE A 409 30.31 3.72 17.92
N ALA A 410 29.72 3.99 16.74
CA ALA A 410 30.48 4.22 15.52
C ALA A 410 31.45 5.41 15.64
N ALA A 411 31.02 6.49 16.29
CA ALA A 411 31.89 7.64 16.57
C ALA A 411 33.08 7.27 17.48
N MET A 412 32.85 6.50 18.55
CA MET A 412 33.91 6.02 19.45
C MET A 412 34.90 5.10 18.74
N SER A 413 34.40 4.14 17.94
CA SER A 413 35.22 3.24 17.14
C SER A 413 36.11 4.01 16.16
N ARG A 414 35.54 4.97 15.43
CA ARG A 414 36.28 5.78 14.46
C ARG A 414 37.39 6.58 15.14
N ALA A 415 37.11 7.19 16.29
CA ALA A 415 38.11 7.93 17.07
C ALA A 415 39.29 7.05 17.51
N ALA A 416 39.07 5.74 17.71
CA ALA A 416 40.09 4.76 18.04
C ALA A 416 40.79 4.12 16.83
N GLY A 417 40.36 4.43 15.60
CA GLY A 417 40.85 3.82 14.36
C GLY A 417 40.33 2.39 14.13
N ALA A 418 39.17 2.06 14.70
CA ALA A 418 38.49 0.77 14.54
C ALA A 418 37.33 0.86 13.53
N VAL A 419 37.09 -0.25 12.83
CA VAL A 419 35.93 -0.44 11.95
C VAL A 419 34.71 -0.80 12.80
N THR A 420 33.56 -0.19 12.52
CA THR A 420 32.28 -0.59 13.13
C THR A 420 31.50 -1.46 12.16
N CYS A 421 31.15 -2.68 12.57
CA CYS A 421 30.25 -3.55 11.83
C CYS A 421 28.98 -3.78 12.64
N VAL A 422 27.84 -3.47 12.03
CA VAL A 422 26.52 -3.64 12.63
C VAL A 422 25.82 -4.82 11.98
N ASP A 423 25.45 -5.83 12.76
CA ASP A 423 24.51 -6.87 12.34
C ASP A 423 23.09 -6.27 12.32
N ASN A 424 22.62 -5.99 11.11
CA ASN A 424 21.34 -5.39 10.79
C ASN A 424 20.30 -6.46 10.43
N SER A 425 20.50 -7.74 10.76
CA SER A 425 19.65 -8.84 10.28
C SER A 425 18.17 -8.71 10.68
N ILE A 426 17.89 -8.10 11.85
CA ILE A 426 16.52 -7.94 12.39
C ILE A 426 15.76 -6.82 11.68
N MET A 427 16.43 -5.70 11.38
CA MET A 427 15.76 -4.54 10.80
C MET A 427 15.89 -4.49 9.28
N ALA A 428 17.01 -4.99 8.77
CA ALA A 428 17.42 -4.98 7.37
C ALA A 428 17.37 -3.54 6.77
N PRO A 429 17.74 -3.30 5.50
CA PRO A 429 17.73 -1.94 4.95
C PRO A 429 16.32 -1.32 4.81
N VAL A 430 15.26 -2.09 5.10
CA VAL A 430 13.87 -1.62 5.08
C VAL A 430 13.58 -0.74 6.29
N PHE A 431 14.04 -1.12 7.49
CA PHE A 431 13.70 -0.40 8.72
C PHE A 431 14.88 0.29 9.40
N GLN A 432 16.13 -0.05 9.06
CA GLN A 432 17.32 0.60 9.62
C GLN A 432 18.47 0.56 8.62
N ARG A 433 19.25 1.65 8.56
CA ARG A 433 20.44 1.76 7.69
C ARG A 433 21.65 2.14 8.54
N PRO A 434 22.42 1.16 9.05
CA PRO A 434 23.56 1.44 9.92
C PRO A 434 24.65 2.32 9.29
N LEU A 435 24.82 2.26 7.97
CA LEU A 435 25.81 3.07 7.26
C LEU A 435 25.48 4.58 7.29
N ASP A 436 24.20 4.94 7.32
CA ASP A 436 23.74 6.33 7.51
C ASP A 436 23.99 6.80 8.96
N LEU A 437 24.01 5.86 9.91
CA LEU A 437 24.30 6.11 11.33
C LEU A 437 25.81 6.12 11.61
N GLY A 438 26.65 5.94 10.58
CA GLY A 438 28.10 6.06 10.69
C GLY A 438 28.86 4.74 10.82
N ALA A 439 28.20 3.59 10.74
CA ALA A 439 28.89 2.31 10.64
C ALA A 439 29.71 2.20 9.33
N ASP A 440 30.75 1.37 9.35
CA ASP A 440 31.60 1.11 8.18
C ASP A 440 31.13 -0.14 7.40
N ILE A 441 30.49 -1.08 8.11
CA ILE A 441 29.92 -2.32 7.56
C ILE A 441 28.50 -2.51 8.11
N SER A 442 27.54 -2.74 7.21
CA SER A 442 26.23 -3.34 7.55
C SER A 442 26.27 -4.81 7.17
N MET A 443 26.15 -5.69 8.15
CA MET A 443 26.01 -7.13 7.97
C MET A 443 24.53 -7.49 8.00
N THR A 444 24.07 -8.31 7.05
CA THR A 444 22.72 -8.88 7.07
C THR A 444 22.81 -10.38 6.82
N SER A 445 22.29 -11.20 7.73
CA SER A 445 21.95 -12.58 7.43
C SER A 445 20.78 -12.59 6.45
N GLY A 446 21.09 -12.69 5.16
CA GLY A 446 20.05 -12.71 4.13
C GLY A 446 19.16 -13.97 4.17
N THR A 447 19.56 -15.01 4.91
CA THR A 447 18.68 -16.15 5.28
C THR A 447 17.35 -15.72 5.90
N LYS A 448 17.29 -14.50 6.48
CA LYS A 448 16.12 -13.95 7.18
C LYS A 448 15.19 -13.26 6.19
N PHE A 449 15.01 -11.95 6.28
CA PHE A 449 14.03 -11.22 5.46
C PHE A 449 14.37 -11.15 3.97
N VAL A 450 15.65 -11.20 3.59
CA VAL A 450 16.06 -11.16 2.18
C VAL A 450 15.56 -12.39 1.43
N GLY A 451 15.89 -13.59 1.93
CA GLY A 451 15.33 -14.84 1.44
C GLY A 451 13.83 -14.92 1.72
N GLY A 452 13.43 -14.75 2.98
CA GLY A 452 12.04 -14.53 3.41
C GLY A 452 11.12 -15.75 3.38
N HIS A 453 11.55 -16.85 2.76
CA HIS A 453 10.71 -18.02 2.48
C HIS A 453 11.25 -19.31 3.13
N GLY A 454 12.31 -19.21 3.93
CA GLY A 454 12.88 -20.35 4.66
C GLY A 454 13.61 -21.38 3.79
N ASP A 455 14.02 -21.00 2.58
CA ASP A 455 14.51 -21.90 1.53
C ASP A 455 15.91 -21.56 1.00
N VAL A 456 16.56 -20.52 1.54
CA VAL A 456 17.91 -20.10 1.13
C VAL A 456 18.75 -19.65 2.33
N THR A 457 20.03 -20.02 2.35
CA THR A 457 21.00 -19.53 3.34
C THR A 457 21.98 -18.58 2.67
N LEU A 458 22.13 -17.37 3.21
CA LEU A 458 23.09 -16.39 2.69
C LEU A 458 23.45 -15.34 3.75
N GLY A 459 24.56 -14.65 3.49
CA GLY A 459 25.00 -13.46 4.21
C GLY A 459 25.30 -12.33 3.23
N LEU A 460 25.09 -11.10 3.66
CA LEU A 460 25.37 -9.90 2.88
C LEU A 460 26.21 -8.96 3.75
N LEU A 461 27.31 -8.45 3.20
CA LEU A 461 28.08 -7.37 3.80
C LEU A 461 28.02 -6.18 2.87
N THR A 462 27.43 -5.07 3.30
CA THR A 462 27.55 -3.79 2.61
C THR A 462 28.58 -2.93 3.32
N VAL A 463 29.53 -2.38 2.58
CA VAL A 463 30.65 -1.61 3.14
C VAL A 463 30.69 -0.19 2.60
N LYS A 464 31.26 0.71 3.40
CA LYS A 464 31.60 2.08 3.02
C LYS A 464 33.12 2.22 2.94
N GLY A 465 33.62 2.71 1.81
CA GLY A 465 35.04 2.90 1.52
C GLY A 465 35.64 1.82 0.61
N GLU A 466 36.35 2.28 -0.43
CA GLU A 466 36.94 1.42 -1.46
C GLU A 466 38.02 0.46 -0.91
N GLU A 467 38.87 0.93 0.01
CA GLU A 467 39.93 0.11 0.61
C GLU A 467 39.38 -1.02 1.46
N LEU A 468 38.30 -0.77 2.21
CA LEU A 468 37.61 -1.81 2.96
C LEU A 468 36.94 -2.82 2.02
N ALA A 469 36.32 -2.34 0.93
CA ALA A 469 35.72 -3.19 -0.10
C ALA A 469 36.75 -4.11 -0.77
N LYS A 470 37.95 -3.62 -1.11
CA LYS A 470 39.04 -4.45 -1.66
C LYS A 470 39.43 -5.58 -0.72
N ARG A 471 39.55 -5.29 0.58
CA ARG A 471 39.90 -6.29 1.61
C ARG A 471 38.81 -7.36 1.77
N VAL A 472 37.54 -6.96 1.82
CA VAL A 472 36.42 -7.91 1.93
C VAL A 472 36.28 -8.76 0.67
N TYR A 473 36.41 -8.15 -0.52
CA TYR A 473 36.42 -8.89 -1.80
C TYR A 473 37.52 -9.95 -1.84
N PHE A 474 38.74 -9.57 -1.45
CA PHE A 474 39.87 -10.49 -1.41
C PHE A 474 39.56 -11.72 -0.55
N LEU A 475 39.01 -11.53 0.65
CA LEU A 475 38.61 -12.62 1.54
C LEU A 475 37.49 -13.49 0.94
N GLN A 476 36.43 -12.87 0.40
CA GLN A 476 35.32 -13.59 -0.24
C GLN A 476 35.83 -14.50 -1.38
N ASN A 477 36.71 -13.98 -2.24
CA ASN A 477 37.24 -14.71 -3.38
C ASN A 477 38.27 -15.79 -2.98
N ALA A 478 39.23 -15.44 -2.13
CA ALA A 478 40.32 -16.32 -1.71
C ALA A 478 39.81 -17.53 -0.90
N GLU A 479 38.77 -17.33 -0.09
CA GLU A 479 38.17 -18.40 0.72
C GLU A 479 37.04 -19.14 0.00
N GLY A 480 36.66 -18.68 -1.19
CA GLY A 480 35.58 -19.28 -1.97
C GLY A 480 34.21 -19.20 -1.27
N ALA A 481 34.00 -18.17 -0.46
CA ALA A 481 32.80 -18.02 0.36
C ALA A 481 31.67 -17.25 -0.34
N GLY A 482 31.85 -16.87 -1.61
CA GLY A 482 30.84 -16.18 -2.42
C GLY A 482 29.58 -17.02 -2.62
N LEU A 483 28.41 -16.38 -2.58
CA LEU A 483 27.11 -17.05 -2.74
C LEU A 483 26.96 -17.67 -4.14
N ALA A 484 26.28 -18.82 -4.21
CA ALA A 484 26.02 -19.52 -5.46
C ALA A 484 24.99 -18.76 -6.34
N PRO A 485 25.05 -18.85 -7.68
CA PRO A 485 24.16 -18.09 -8.57
C PRO A 485 22.67 -18.37 -8.34
N PHE A 486 22.29 -19.63 -8.09
CA PHE A 486 20.90 -20.00 -7.83
C PHE A 486 20.35 -19.35 -6.56
N ASP A 487 21.14 -19.36 -5.47
CA ASP A 487 20.78 -18.72 -4.22
C ASP A 487 20.72 -17.19 -4.36
N CYS A 488 21.59 -16.60 -5.18
CA CYS A 488 21.51 -15.18 -5.53
C CYS A 488 20.19 -14.86 -6.24
N TRP A 489 19.76 -15.73 -7.16
CA TRP A 489 18.49 -15.57 -7.87
C TRP A 489 17.28 -15.69 -6.93
N LEU A 490 17.29 -16.64 -5.99
CA LEU A 490 16.26 -16.74 -4.94
C LEU A 490 16.23 -15.49 -4.05
N ALA A 491 17.39 -14.97 -3.66
CA ALA A 491 17.48 -13.73 -2.88
C ALA A 491 16.92 -12.52 -3.65
N LEU A 492 17.29 -12.35 -4.93
CA LEU A 492 16.72 -11.31 -5.81
C LEU A 492 15.19 -11.42 -5.91
N ARG A 493 14.65 -12.64 -6.00
CA ARG A 493 13.21 -12.89 -5.97
C ARG A 493 12.60 -12.48 -4.61
N GLY A 494 13.25 -12.83 -3.51
CA GLY A 494 12.81 -12.51 -2.15
C GLY A 494 12.78 -11.01 -1.86
N LEU A 495 13.78 -10.25 -2.35
CA LEU A 495 13.84 -8.79 -2.20
C LEU A 495 12.57 -8.08 -2.68
N LYS A 496 11.97 -8.54 -3.78
CA LYS A 496 10.81 -7.88 -4.40
C LYS A 496 9.57 -7.81 -3.50
N THR A 497 9.43 -8.73 -2.55
CA THR A 497 8.32 -8.74 -1.58
C THR A 497 8.75 -8.37 -0.17
N MET A 498 10.02 -8.00 0.03
CA MET A 498 10.61 -7.81 1.34
C MET A 498 9.90 -6.72 2.15
N ALA A 499 9.66 -5.53 1.57
CA ALA A 499 8.95 -4.46 2.27
C ALA A 499 7.54 -4.90 2.71
N LEU A 500 6.75 -5.49 1.80
CA LEU A 500 5.38 -5.96 2.10
C LEU A 500 5.36 -6.99 3.22
N ARG A 501 6.30 -7.94 3.21
CA ARG A 501 6.42 -8.97 4.25
C ARG A 501 6.83 -8.35 5.58
N MET A 502 7.83 -7.48 5.57
CA MET A 502 8.36 -6.84 6.78
C MET A 502 7.34 -5.92 7.44
N ASP A 503 6.60 -5.12 6.66
CA ASP A 503 5.53 -4.25 7.17
C ASP A 503 4.43 -5.10 7.84
N ARG A 504 3.93 -6.13 7.16
CA ARG A 504 2.91 -7.03 7.73
C ARG A 504 3.40 -7.72 8.99
N SER A 505 4.65 -8.22 8.99
CA SER A 505 5.23 -8.88 10.15
C SER A 505 5.47 -7.93 11.32
N ALA A 506 5.78 -6.66 11.06
CA ALA A 506 5.90 -5.63 12.10
C ALA A 506 4.54 -5.25 12.69
N ASP A 507 3.51 -5.07 11.86
CA ASP A 507 2.13 -4.83 12.33
C ASP A 507 1.64 -5.96 13.23
N ASN A 508 1.85 -7.20 12.81
CA ASN A 508 1.49 -8.38 13.60
C ASN A 508 2.29 -8.45 14.91
N ALA A 509 3.58 -8.14 14.89
CA ALA A 509 4.41 -8.12 16.09
C ALA A 509 3.97 -7.05 17.09
N ALA A 510 3.60 -5.85 16.61
CA ALA A 510 3.04 -4.80 17.46
C ALA A 510 1.73 -5.23 18.12
N ALA A 511 0.81 -5.85 17.37
CA ALA A 511 -0.45 -6.36 17.91
C ALA A 511 -0.22 -7.46 18.97
N LEU A 512 0.70 -8.39 18.72
CA LEU A 512 1.09 -9.41 19.69
C LEU A 512 1.76 -8.81 20.93
N ALA A 513 2.65 -7.83 20.77
CA ALA A 513 3.31 -7.16 21.88
C ALA A 513 2.32 -6.43 22.79
N GLU A 514 1.31 -5.75 22.21
CA GLU A 514 0.23 -5.12 22.98
C GLU A 514 -0.65 -6.13 23.72
N PHE A 515 -0.99 -7.25 23.08
CA PHE A 515 -1.74 -8.34 23.71
C PHE A 515 -0.96 -8.91 24.90
N LEU A 516 0.32 -9.24 24.68
CA LEU A 516 1.21 -9.79 25.69
C LEU A 516 1.41 -8.83 26.88
N ALA A 517 1.58 -7.53 26.62
CA ALA A 517 1.79 -6.53 27.66
C ALA A 517 0.59 -6.38 28.61
N ARG A 518 -0.60 -6.81 28.20
CA ARG A 518 -1.83 -6.79 29.02
C ARG A 518 -2.14 -8.15 29.64
N HIS A 519 -1.43 -9.21 29.27
CA HIS A 519 -1.76 -10.57 29.68
C HIS A 519 -1.21 -10.87 31.09
N PRO A 520 -2.01 -11.40 32.03
CA PRO A 520 -1.61 -11.54 33.43
C PRO A 520 -0.46 -12.54 33.68
N LEU A 521 -0.25 -13.50 32.78
CA LEU A 521 0.86 -14.46 32.85
C LEU A 521 2.21 -13.85 32.42
N VAL A 522 2.20 -12.67 31.78
CA VAL A 522 3.41 -12.05 31.22
C VAL A 522 3.95 -11.01 32.21
N LYS A 523 5.23 -11.13 32.59
CA LYS A 523 5.91 -10.20 33.50
C LYS A 523 6.58 -9.04 32.78
N LYS A 524 7.19 -9.33 31.62
CA LYS A 524 7.92 -8.35 30.81
C LYS A 524 7.76 -8.68 29.33
N VAL A 525 7.59 -7.66 28.51
CA VAL A 525 7.65 -7.75 27.05
C VAL A 525 8.81 -6.89 26.56
N ASN A 526 9.68 -7.49 25.77
CA ASN A 526 10.78 -6.82 25.09
C ASN A 526 10.39 -6.67 23.61
N TYR A 527 9.87 -5.48 23.26
CA TYR A 527 9.58 -5.12 21.87
C TYR A 527 9.97 -3.64 21.65
N PRO A 528 10.93 -3.34 20.77
CA PRO A 528 11.41 -1.97 20.59
C PRO A 528 10.31 -0.97 20.17
N GLY A 529 9.24 -1.45 19.54
CA GLY A 529 8.08 -0.64 19.16
C GLY A 529 7.11 -0.32 20.31
N LEU A 530 7.18 -0.98 21.46
CA LEU A 530 6.36 -0.64 22.62
C LEU A 530 6.95 0.58 23.35
N PRO A 531 6.15 1.64 23.63
CA PRO A 531 6.63 2.80 24.37
C PRO A 531 7.18 2.51 25.77
N SER A 532 6.76 1.39 26.38
CA SER A 532 7.20 0.93 27.69
C SER A 532 8.52 0.14 27.67
N SER A 533 9.02 -0.25 26.50
CA SER A 533 10.25 -1.05 26.41
C SER A 533 11.50 -0.19 26.54
N ASP A 534 12.50 -0.75 27.22
CA ASP A 534 13.80 -0.13 27.40
C ASP A 534 14.43 0.21 26.03
N GLY A 535 14.90 1.45 25.88
CA GLY A 535 15.51 1.90 24.62
C GLY A 535 14.53 2.29 23.50
N HIS A 536 13.21 2.23 23.70
CA HIS A 536 12.21 2.63 22.68
C HIS A 536 12.50 3.98 22.03
N ALA A 537 12.72 5.02 22.85
CA ALA A 537 12.98 6.37 22.36
C ALA A 537 14.28 6.47 21.55
N LEU A 538 15.29 5.66 21.85
CA LEU A 538 16.52 5.57 21.06
C LEU A 538 16.25 4.82 19.76
N HIS A 539 15.55 3.68 19.83
CA HIS A 539 15.19 2.87 18.67
C HIS A 539 14.44 3.68 17.62
N MET A 540 13.41 4.42 18.02
CA MET A 540 12.61 5.25 17.12
C MET A 540 13.37 6.45 16.53
N ARG A 541 14.56 6.80 17.05
CA ARG A 541 15.45 7.79 16.41
C ARG A 541 16.32 7.18 15.31
N GLN A 542 16.57 5.87 15.35
CA GLN A 542 17.52 5.19 14.45
C GLN A 542 16.88 4.08 13.59
N ALA A 543 15.58 3.84 13.74
CA ALA A 543 14.81 2.88 12.96
C ALA A 543 13.40 3.41 12.69
N THR A 544 12.76 2.94 11.61
CA THR A 544 11.42 3.39 11.19
C THR A 544 10.28 2.48 11.68
N SER A 545 10.60 1.37 12.34
CA SER A 545 9.64 0.37 12.83
C SER A 545 10.20 -0.36 14.04
N GLY A 546 9.33 -0.95 14.88
CA GLY A 546 9.72 -1.85 15.97
C GLY A 546 10.25 -3.21 15.49
N GLY A 547 10.11 -3.53 14.20
CA GLY A 547 10.50 -4.82 13.63
C GLY A 547 9.48 -5.92 13.90
N SER A 548 9.82 -7.18 13.57
CA SER A 548 8.90 -8.31 13.72
C SER A 548 9.26 -9.32 14.82
N LEU A 549 10.36 -9.10 15.52
CA LEU A 549 10.78 -9.93 16.64
C LEU A 549 10.36 -9.27 17.95
N LEU A 550 9.88 -10.10 18.86
CA LEU A 550 9.64 -9.73 20.26
C LEU A 550 10.04 -10.90 21.16
N SER A 551 10.30 -10.60 22.42
CA SER A 551 10.41 -11.62 23.46
C SER A 551 9.63 -11.23 24.69
N PHE A 552 9.27 -12.22 25.52
CA PHE A 552 8.56 -11.98 26.77
C PHE A 552 8.95 -13.01 27.83
N GLU A 553 8.74 -12.64 29.08
CA GLU A 553 9.05 -13.43 30.27
C GLU A 553 7.76 -13.73 31.02
N THR A 554 7.63 -14.95 31.55
CA THR A 554 6.49 -15.37 32.38
C THR A 554 6.86 -15.47 33.86
N GLY A 555 8.17 -15.48 34.15
CA GLY A 555 8.77 -15.85 35.41
C GLY A 555 8.64 -17.33 35.77
N SER A 556 8.25 -18.19 34.83
CA SER A 556 8.14 -19.63 35.02
C SER A 556 8.54 -20.38 33.77
N VAL A 557 9.68 -21.10 33.83
CA VAL A 557 10.15 -21.95 32.73
C VAL A 557 9.09 -22.97 32.32
N GLU A 558 8.36 -23.52 33.28
CA GLU A 558 7.28 -24.48 33.02
C GLU A 558 6.13 -23.83 32.23
N ALA A 559 5.70 -22.64 32.62
CA ALA A 559 4.66 -21.91 31.88
C ALA A 559 5.12 -21.58 30.45
N SER A 560 6.33 -21.04 30.30
CA SER A 560 6.91 -20.71 29.00
C SER A 560 7.05 -21.93 28.09
N LYS A 561 7.45 -23.09 28.64
CA LYS A 561 7.50 -24.36 27.92
C LYS A 561 6.12 -24.79 27.42
N ILE A 562 5.10 -24.75 28.29
CA ILE A 562 3.74 -25.12 27.90
C ILE A 562 3.22 -24.21 26.79
N ILE A 563 3.47 -22.89 26.88
CA ILE A 563 3.06 -21.95 25.83
C ILE A 563 3.69 -22.33 24.49
N VAL A 564 5.02 -22.51 24.48
CA VAL A 564 5.78 -22.84 23.26
C VAL A 564 5.35 -24.16 22.64
N GLU A 565 5.05 -25.18 23.46
CA GLU A 565 4.64 -26.51 22.98
C GLU A 565 3.16 -26.59 22.59
N ALA A 566 2.29 -25.71 23.11
CA ALA A 566 0.85 -25.76 22.91
C ALA A 566 0.34 -24.93 21.73
N THR A 567 1.13 -23.98 21.21
CA THR A 567 0.79 -23.24 19.98
C THR A 567 0.73 -24.16 18.77
N GLN A 568 -0.23 -23.93 17.87
CA GLN A 568 -0.47 -24.75 16.68
C GLN A 568 0.01 -24.08 15.38
N LEU A 569 -0.06 -22.75 15.31
CA LEU A 569 0.37 -21.97 14.14
C LEU A 569 1.86 -21.66 14.19
N TYR A 570 2.38 -21.43 15.39
CA TYR A 570 3.80 -21.14 15.59
C TYR A 570 4.63 -22.41 15.49
N LYS A 571 5.61 -22.43 14.58
CA LYS A 571 6.57 -23.54 14.53
C LYS A 571 7.62 -23.35 15.63
N VAL A 572 7.81 -24.38 16.46
CA VAL A 572 8.88 -24.43 17.45
C VAL A 572 10.22 -24.63 16.72
N THR A 573 10.93 -23.54 16.45
CA THR A 573 12.21 -23.61 15.72
C THR A 573 13.06 -22.36 15.97
N VAL A 574 14.35 -22.50 15.68
CA VAL A 574 15.30 -21.39 15.61
C VAL A 574 15.14 -20.64 14.28
N SER A 575 15.85 -19.52 14.10
CA SER A 575 15.71 -18.57 12.99
C SER A 575 14.56 -17.56 13.16
N PHE A 576 14.37 -16.70 12.15
CA PHE A 576 13.36 -15.64 12.07
C PHE A 576 13.28 -15.07 10.64
N GLY A 577 12.30 -14.22 10.37
CA GLY A 577 12.18 -13.45 9.12
C GLY A 577 11.54 -14.20 7.94
N ASN A 578 10.98 -15.38 8.21
CA ASN A 578 10.18 -16.14 7.25
C ASN A 578 8.73 -15.63 7.24
N VAL A 579 7.99 -15.95 6.17
CA VAL A 579 6.55 -15.67 6.07
C VAL A 579 5.70 -16.35 7.15
N ASN A 580 6.19 -17.44 7.75
CA ASN A 580 5.47 -18.16 8.80
C ASN A 580 6.03 -17.81 10.20
N SER A 581 5.14 -17.73 11.18
CA SER A 581 5.44 -17.41 12.58
C SER A 581 6.20 -18.54 13.27
N LEU A 582 7.22 -18.16 14.05
CA LEU A 582 8.08 -19.08 14.80
C LEU A 582 8.09 -18.69 16.27
N ILE A 583 8.18 -19.69 17.15
CA ILE A 583 8.29 -19.52 18.59
C ILE A 583 9.44 -20.37 19.13
N SER A 584 10.12 -19.91 20.19
CA SER A 584 11.28 -20.60 20.74
C SER A 584 11.55 -20.23 22.19
N LEU A 585 12.20 -21.15 22.90
CA LEU A 585 12.86 -20.89 24.19
C LEU A 585 14.38 -20.75 23.95
N PRO A 586 14.94 -19.53 23.88
CA PRO A 586 16.33 -19.33 23.48
C PRO A 586 17.34 -20.11 24.33
N CYS A 587 17.19 -20.13 25.65
CA CYS A 587 18.10 -20.83 26.58
C CYS A 587 18.17 -22.35 26.37
N TYR A 588 17.11 -22.96 25.83
CA TYR A 588 17.04 -24.41 25.56
C TYR A 588 17.25 -24.76 24.09
N MET A 589 17.38 -23.75 23.22
CA MET A 589 17.52 -23.92 21.77
C MET A 589 18.74 -23.17 21.25
N SER A 590 18.58 -21.92 20.78
CA SER A 590 19.64 -21.17 20.09
C SER A 590 20.83 -20.79 20.98
N HIS A 591 20.63 -20.70 22.29
CA HIS A 591 21.64 -20.31 23.29
C HIS A 591 21.98 -21.46 24.26
N ALA A 592 21.54 -22.69 23.96
CA ALA A 592 21.80 -23.87 24.80
C ALA A 592 23.30 -24.18 24.97
N SER A 593 24.15 -23.76 24.02
CA SER A 593 25.60 -23.95 24.09
C SER A 593 26.31 -22.96 25.03
N ILE A 594 25.62 -21.95 25.56
CA ILE A 594 26.19 -21.02 26.55
C ILE A 594 25.97 -21.63 27.95
N PRO A 595 27.01 -21.79 28.79
CA PRO A 595 26.86 -22.33 30.16
C PRO A 595 25.82 -21.56 30.98
N ALA A 596 25.09 -22.24 31.86
CA ALA A 596 23.98 -21.65 32.62
C ALA A 596 24.42 -20.46 33.48
N GLU A 597 25.57 -20.56 34.15
CA GLU A 597 26.19 -19.47 34.91
C GLU A 597 26.50 -18.24 34.05
N VAL A 598 26.92 -18.44 32.79
CA VAL A 598 27.21 -17.36 31.85
C VAL A 598 25.92 -16.74 31.32
N ARG A 599 24.87 -17.54 31.09
CA ARG A 599 23.53 -17.00 30.73
C ARG A 599 22.95 -16.16 31.86
N ALA A 600 23.06 -16.64 33.10
CA ALA A 600 22.60 -15.92 34.28
C ALA A 600 23.39 -14.60 34.48
N ALA A 601 24.72 -14.64 34.35
CA ALA A 601 25.57 -13.45 34.46
C ALA A 601 25.25 -12.40 33.38
N ARG A 602 24.84 -12.83 32.17
CA ARG A 602 24.40 -11.95 31.08
C ARG A 602 22.96 -11.49 31.23
N GLY A 603 22.22 -11.90 32.26
CA GLY A 603 20.80 -11.56 32.41
C GLY A 603 19.93 -12.11 31.29
N LEU A 604 20.19 -13.36 30.85
CA LEU A 604 19.35 -14.09 29.90
C LEU A 604 18.43 -15.06 30.67
N PRO A 605 17.14 -14.73 30.87
CA PRO A 605 16.24 -15.55 31.66
C PRO A 605 15.90 -16.87 30.97
N ASP A 606 15.91 -17.98 31.72
CA ASP A 606 15.61 -19.32 31.18
C ASP A 606 14.14 -19.45 30.73
N ASP A 607 13.23 -18.62 31.25
CA ASP A 607 11.82 -18.59 30.87
C ASP A 607 11.51 -17.64 29.69
N LEU A 608 12.54 -17.01 29.10
CA LEU A 608 12.37 -16.11 27.97
C LEU A 608 11.77 -16.86 26.78
N VAL A 609 10.63 -16.38 26.28
CA VAL A 609 10.03 -16.83 25.03
C VAL A 609 10.32 -15.80 23.96
N ARG A 610 10.78 -16.25 22.80
CA ARG A 610 11.02 -15.39 21.64
C ARG A 610 10.09 -15.77 20.50
N ILE A 611 9.41 -14.78 19.94
CA ILE A 611 8.54 -14.91 18.78
C ILE A 611 9.16 -14.18 17.59
N SER A 612 9.22 -14.86 16.45
CA SER A 612 9.40 -14.26 15.14
C SER A 612 8.06 -14.23 14.45
N THR A 613 7.50 -13.05 14.25
CA THR A 613 6.17 -12.92 13.69
C THR A 613 6.21 -13.00 12.16
N GLY A 614 5.36 -13.85 11.59
CA GLY A 614 5.18 -14.03 10.15
C GLY A 614 4.14 -13.06 9.57
N ILE A 615 3.49 -13.45 8.47
CA ILE A 615 2.52 -12.62 7.75
C ILE A 615 1.08 -13.18 7.81
N GLU A 616 0.81 -14.09 8.74
CA GLU A 616 -0.53 -14.63 9.00
C GLU A 616 -1.51 -13.53 9.48
N ASP A 617 -2.79 -13.86 9.61
CA ASP A 617 -3.76 -12.96 10.23
C ASP A 617 -3.43 -12.79 11.72
N ALA A 618 -3.27 -11.54 12.18
CA ALA A 618 -2.93 -11.23 13.56
C ALA A 618 -3.93 -11.81 14.57
N ARG A 619 -5.22 -11.91 14.20
CA ARG A 619 -6.28 -12.44 15.09
C ARG A 619 -6.08 -13.92 15.35
N ASP A 620 -5.67 -14.68 14.33
CA ASP A 620 -5.41 -16.11 14.44
C ASP A 620 -4.16 -16.37 15.28
N LEU A 621 -3.11 -15.58 15.07
CA LEU A 621 -1.89 -15.62 15.88
C LEU A 621 -2.17 -15.33 17.37
N ILE A 622 -2.93 -14.28 17.66
CA ILE A 622 -3.33 -13.92 19.03
C ILE A 622 -4.20 -15.02 19.65
N ALA A 623 -5.17 -15.57 18.90
CA ALA A 623 -6.05 -16.62 19.42
C ALA A 623 -5.29 -17.92 19.75
N ASP A 624 -4.34 -18.32 18.90
CA ASP A 624 -3.49 -19.49 19.15
C ASP A 624 -2.53 -19.28 20.33
N LEU A 625 -2.00 -18.06 20.49
CA LEU A 625 -1.17 -17.74 21.64
C LEU A 625 -2.00 -17.68 22.95
N ASP A 626 -3.19 -17.10 22.91
CA ASP A 626 -4.10 -16.99 24.05
C ASP A 626 -4.55 -18.37 24.56
N GLN A 627 -4.88 -19.31 23.66
CA GLN A 627 -5.24 -20.67 24.09
C GLN A 627 -4.05 -21.39 24.75
N ALA A 628 -2.83 -21.23 24.22
CA ALA A 628 -1.62 -21.80 24.79
C ALA A 628 -1.32 -21.20 26.18
N MET A 629 -1.54 -19.89 26.35
CA MET A 629 -1.38 -19.20 27.64
C MET A 629 -2.42 -19.64 28.67
N LYS A 630 -3.69 -19.82 28.29
CA LYS A 630 -4.73 -20.36 29.18
C LYS A 630 -4.38 -21.76 29.67
N LEU A 631 -3.90 -22.63 28.77
CA LEU A 631 -3.43 -23.97 29.15
C LEU A 631 -2.25 -23.91 30.12
N ALA A 632 -1.29 -22.99 29.90
CA ALA A 632 -0.18 -22.78 30.81
C ALA A 632 -0.65 -22.30 32.19
N MET A 633 -1.62 -21.38 32.26
CA MET A 633 -2.21 -20.94 33.53
C MET A 633 -2.89 -22.09 34.27
N GLU A 634 -3.68 -22.91 33.57
CA GLU A 634 -4.35 -24.08 34.14
C GLU A 634 -3.35 -25.08 34.72
N LYS A 635 -2.35 -25.47 33.93
CA LYS A 635 -1.38 -26.51 34.32
C LYS A 635 -0.41 -26.08 35.41
N THR A 636 -0.04 -24.79 35.45
CA THR A 636 0.86 -24.25 36.48
C THR A 636 0.11 -23.79 37.73
N GLY A 637 -1.23 -23.85 37.73
CA GLY A 637 -2.06 -23.35 38.81
C GLY A 637 -2.00 -21.83 38.99
N PHE A 638 -1.56 -21.09 37.97
CA PHE A 638 -1.48 -19.63 38.02
C PHE A 638 -2.89 -19.04 38.18
N ARG A 639 -3.09 -18.28 39.26
CA ARG A 639 -4.32 -17.52 39.50
C ARG A 639 -4.03 -16.04 39.32
N PRO A 640 -4.71 -15.34 38.39
CA PRO A 640 -4.57 -13.89 38.28
C PRO A 640 -4.91 -13.24 39.62
N ALA A 641 -4.20 -12.18 40.00
CA ALA A 641 -4.60 -11.36 41.12
C ALA A 641 -6.03 -10.84 40.88
N ALA A 642 -6.92 -10.98 41.86
CA ALA A 642 -8.28 -10.45 41.74
C ALA A 642 -8.21 -8.94 41.48
N PRO A 643 -8.95 -8.41 40.50
CA PRO A 643 -9.01 -6.97 40.29
C PRO A 643 -9.47 -6.31 41.59
N SER A 644 -8.70 -5.32 42.08
CA SER A 644 -9.01 -4.60 43.30
C SER A 644 -10.39 -3.95 43.17
N THR A 645 -11.38 -4.49 43.89
CA THR A 645 -12.75 -3.98 43.93
C THR A 645 -12.82 -2.74 44.82
N SER A 646 -12.63 -1.55 44.24
CA SER A 646 -13.24 -0.33 44.77
C SER A 646 -14.59 -0.12 44.07
N THR A 647 -15.64 -0.74 44.59
CA THR A 647 -17.01 -0.61 44.10
C THR A 647 -17.76 0.51 44.82
N SER A 648 -18.20 1.51 44.06
CA SER A 648 -19.50 2.16 44.27
C SER A 648 -20.37 1.79 43.07
N ALA A 649 -21.32 0.89 43.28
CA ALA A 649 -22.21 0.36 42.25
C ALA A 649 -23.29 1.37 41.83
N PRO A 650 -23.82 1.21 40.60
CA PRO A 650 -25.27 1.21 40.46
C PRO A 650 -25.81 -0.02 39.69
N SER A 651 -27.11 -0.21 39.88
CA SER A 651 -27.98 -1.36 39.61
C SER A 651 -27.96 -1.95 38.20
N THR A 652 -28.17 -3.26 38.15
CA THR A 652 -28.34 -4.12 36.97
C THR A 652 -29.68 -3.95 36.25
N SER A 653 -29.67 -3.85 34.92
CA SER A 653 -30.68 -4.49 34.06
C SER A 653 -30.12 -4.84 32.68
N ALA A 654 -30.21 -6.14 32.34
CA ALA A 654 -30.16 -6.85 31.04
C ALA A 654 -29.40 -6.26 29.83
N ALA A 655 -28.53 -7.10 29.25
CA ALA A 655 -27.67 -6.86 28.11
C ALA A 655 -28.42 -6.77 26.75
N ALA A 656 -27.91 -5.87 25.89
CA ALA A 656 -28.10 -5.83 24.44
C ALA A 656 -26.71 -5.59 23.79
N PRO A 657 -26.47 -6.02 22.53
CA PRO A 657 -25.12 -6.09 21.94
C PRO A 657 -24.53 -4.69 21.68
N VAL A 658 -23.27 -4.50 22.05
CA VAL A 658 -22.54 -3.23 21.86
C VAL A 658 -21.84 -3.23 20.50
N THR A 659 -22.27 -2.30 19.65
CA THR A 659 -21.65 -1.90 18.38
C THR A 659 -20.52 -0.90 18.68
N TYR A 660 -19.35 -1.07 18.05
CA TYR A 660 -18.25 -0.10 18.13
C TYR A 660 -18.53 1.12 17.24
N SER A 661 -18.59 2.33 17.82
CA SER A 661 -18.64 3.60 17.09
C SER A 661 -17.30 4.33 17.20
N PHE A 662 -16.61 4.51 16.07
CA PHE A 662 -15.46 5.43 15.95
C PHE A 662 -15.96 6.87 15.98
N ARG A 663 -15.44 7.69 16.91
CA ARG A 663 -15.56 9.16 16.83
C ARG A 663 -14.44 9.72 15.94
N PRO A 664 -14.73 10.49 14.89
CA PRO A 664 -13.75 11.36 14.26
C PRO A 664 -13.34 12.47 15.23
N GLY A 665 -12.04 12.71 15.36
CA GLY A 665 -11.47 13.76 16.22
C GLY A 665 -11.96 15.15 15.85
N GLN A 666 -12.19 15.97 16.88
CA GLN A 666 -12.36 17.41 16.73
C GLN A 666 -11.06 18.07 16.23
N PRO A 667 -11.13 19.05 15.32
CA PRO A 667 -9.98 19.88 15.00
C PRO A 667 -9.70 20.88 16.13
N GLN A 668 -8.45 20.88 16.60
CA GLN A 668 -7.87 21.88 17.50
C GLN A 668 -8.04 23.29 16.92
N GLN A 669 -8.64 24.18 17.71
CA GLN A 669 -8.51 25.62 17.56
C GLN A 669 -7.06 26.05 17.85
N GLN A 670 -6.39 26.64 16.87
CA GLN A 670 -5.29 27.57 17.12
C GLN A 670 -5.73 28.96 16.68
N GLY A 671 -5.84 29.85 17.66
CA GLY A 671 -6.00 31.28 17.46
C GLY A 671 -4.69 31.89 16.96
N GLY A 672 -4.82 32.82 16.02
CA GLY A 672 -3.74 33.62 15.49
C GLY A 672 -4.30 34.74 14.61
N ASN A 673 -4.79 35.81 15.25
CA ASN A 673 -5.05 37.09 14.58
C ASN A 673 -3.71 37.66 14.10
N GLY A 674 -3.56 37.86 12.80
CA GLY A 674 -2.35 38.42 12.20
C GLY A 674 -2.53 38.78 10.73
N THR A 675 -3.12 39.94 10.48
CA THR A 675 -2.92 40.82 9.31
C THR A 675 -3.03 40.20 7.91
N ALA A 676 -4.21 40.36 7.33
CA ALA A 676 -4.39 40.48 5.89
C ALA A 676 -3.70 41.75 5.36
N ALA A 677 -2.49 41.64 4.80
CA ALA A 677 -1.92 42.58 3.82
C ALA A 677 -0.49 42.17 3.43
N ALA A 678 -0.32 41.20 2.53
CA ALA A 678 0.82 41.10 1.61
C ALA A 678 0.79 39.77 0.85
N ALA A 679 0.09 39.73 -0.29
CA ALA A 679 0.41 38.89 -1.45
C ALA A 679 -0.64 39.10 -2.57
N LYS A 680 -0.84 40.35 -2.98
CA LYS A 680 -1.36 40.68 -4.31
C LYS A 680 -0.14 40.99 -5.19
N ALA A 681 0.47 39.94 -5.73
CA ALA A 681 1.37 40.06 -6.87
C ALA A 681 0.90 39.03 -7.90
N ALA A 682 0.26 39.54 -8.95
CA ALA A 682 -0.38 38.77 -10.00
C ALA A 682 0.65 37.97 -10.80
N ALA A 683 0.46 36.66 -10.95
CA ALA A 683 1.05 35.91 -12.04
C ALA A 683 0.35 36.32 -13.34
N ALA A 684 1.07 37.02 -14.21
CA ALA A 684 0.56 37.46 -15.50
C ALA A 684 0.23 36.26 -16.42
N PRO A 685 -0.86 36.32 -17.20
CA PRO A 685 -1.18 35.26 -18.15
C PRO A 685 -0.11 35.16 -19.25
N LEU A 686 0.19 33.93 -19.68
CA LEU A 686 1.12 33.51 -20.76
C LEU A 686 0.92 34.20 -22.14
N THR A 687 0.01 35.16 -22.24
CA THR A 687 -0.33 35.91 -23.48
C THR A 687 -0.23 37.43 -23.28
N ALA A 688 0.36 37.90 -22.18
CA ALA A 688 0.58 39.31 -21.93
C ALA A 688 1.54 39.90 -22.98
N GLY A 689 1.00 40.66 -23.93
CA GLY A 689 1.77 41.38 -24.96
C GLY A 689 1.52 40.94 -26.41
N VAL A 690 0.78 39.85 -26.66
CA VAL A 690 0.48 39.39 -28.03
C VAL A 690 -0.95 39.82 -28.43
N PRO A 691 -1.13 40.61 -29.52
CA PRO A 691 -2.44 41.00 -30.02
C PRO A 691 -3.35 39.80 -30.28
N ALA A 692 -4.65 39.93 -30.03
CA ALA A 692 -5.59 38.82 -30.12
C ALA A 692 -5.64 38.17 -31.52
N SER A 693 -5.32 38.92 -32.57
CA SER A 693 -5.22 38.44 -33.97
C SER A 693 -4.05 37.47 -34.20
N ASP A 694 -3.01 37.53 -33.37
CA ASP A 694 -1.73 36.87 -33.65
C ASP A 694 -1.46 35.72 -32.67
N ARG A 695 -2.36 35.50 -31.70
CA ARG A 695 -2.23 34.45 -30.66
C ARG A 695 -2.31 33.04 -31.23
N GLU A 696 -3.14 32.85 -32.26
CA GLU A 696 -3.29 31.55 -32.93
C GLU A 696 -2.02 31.22 -33.71
N GLN A 697 -1.43 32.19 -34.40
CA GLN A 697 -0.17 32.04 -35.11
C GLN A 697 1.02 31.78 -34.16
N TRP A 698 1.08 32.51 -33.03
CA TRP A 698 2.09 32.28 -31.99
C TRP A 698 1.97 30.90 -31.33
N LEU A 699 0.75 30.43 -31.07
CA LEU A 699 0.51 29.07 -30.55
C LEU A 699 0.92 28.00 -31.56
N MET A 700 0.64 28.18 -32.84
CA MET A 700 1.03 27.26 -33.90
C MET A 700 2.55 27.22 -34.11
N GLU A 701 3.24 28.35 -34.04
CA GLU A 701 4.71 28.39 -34.05
C GLU A 701 5.31 27.70 -32.83
N ARG A 702 4.69 27.82 -31.66
CA ARG A 702 5.14 27.15 -30.43
C ARG A 702 4.92 25.64 -30.49
N ILE A 703 3.79 25.19 -31.03
CA ILE A 703 3.50 23.76 -31.27
C ILE A 703 4.50 23.20 -32.28
N SER A 704 4.72 23.88 -33.41
CA SER A 704 5.66 23.44 -34.44
C SER A 704 7.12 23.41 -33.93
N SER A 705 7.50 24.34 -33.05
CA SER A 705 8.80 24.32 -32.36
C SER A 705 8.95 23.12 -31.42
N LEU A 706 7.89 22.71 -30.73
CA LEU A 706 7.88 21.56 -29.83
C LEU A 706 7.89 20.24 -30.61
N GLU A 707 7.16 20.16 -31.72
CA GLU A 707 7.18 19.03 -32.64
C GLU A 707 8.56 18.85 -33.28
N SER A 708 9.22 19.94 -33.67
CA SER A 708 10.59 19.91 -34.19
C SER A 708 11.60 19.42 -33.15
N GLN A 709 11.42 19.80 -31.87
CA GLN A 709 12.25 19.30 -30.77
C GLN A 709 12.00 17.82 -30.48
N LEU A 710 10.76 17.35 -30.59
CA LEU A 710 10.39 15.94 -30.47
C LEU A 710 10.96 15.10 -31.62
N ALA A 711 10.90 15.59 -32.86
CA ALA A 711 11.49 14.94 -34.02
C ALA A 711 13.02 14.84 -33.91
N SER A 712 13.71 15.90 -33.43
CA SER A 712 15.16 15.86 -33.20
C SER A 712 15.60 14.87 -32.12
N ARG A 713 14.70 14.53 -31.17
CA ARG A 713 14.94 13.51 -30.14
C ARG A 713 14.71 12.10 -30.66
N GLN A 714 13.79 11.91 -31.61
CA GLN A 714 13.57 10.63 -32.28
C GLN A 714 14.64 10.30 -33.32
N SER A 715 15.22 11.29 -33.99
CA SER A 715 16.34 11.07 -34.93
C SER A 715 17.67 10.72 -34.23
N GLN A 716 17.80 10.97 -32.93
CA GLN A 716 18.96 10.54 -32.13
C GLN A 716 18.83 9.10 -31.58
N SER A 717 17.65 8.47 -31.69
CA SER A 717 17.39 7.10 -31.25
C SER A 717 17.29 6.07 -32.40
N GLY A 718 17.58 6.48 -33.64
CA GLY A 718 17.49 5.61 -34.83
C GLY A 718 18.79 5.55 -35.60
N GLY A 719 19.73 4.71 -35.16
CA GLY A 719 21.01 4.51 -35.84
C GLY A 719 21.80 3.33 -35.28
N HIS A 720 21.35 2.11 -35.56
CA HIS A 720 22.12 1.00 -36.16
C HIS A 720 21.41 -0.34 -35.93
N HIS A 721 21.04 -0.96 -37.06
CA HIS A 721 20.67 -2.37 -37.21
C HIS A 721 21.84 -3.29 -36.87
#